data_AF-A0A239RBT3-F1
#
_entry.id   AF-A0A239RBT3-F1
#
_cell.length_a   1.000
_cell.length_b   1.000
_cell.length_c   1.000
_cell.angle_alpha   90.00
_cell.angle_beta   90.00
_cell.angle_gamma   90.00
#
_symmetry.space_group_name_H-M   'P 1'
#
loop_
_entity.id
_entity.type
_entity.pdbx_description
1 polymer ?
#
loop_
_entity_poly.entity_id
_entity_poly.type
_entity_poly.pdbx_seq_one_letter_code
_entity_poly.pdbx_strand_id
1 'polypeptide(L)'
;MNRKKAFTAFLLLFIMIFVVSVRDVNAADSFKMDVYATKSISGGVYEIHTSITNNGSDFSGTLRIIVTNSNYNRVGYDIDISIPKGSVKEYTISVPVKDVMTAENVQGLILDKTHKTKYKDDFRGVFNSYSGFISTGILSDRPDDLSFMDMGGKKVGNDTQNKQSIKLIEVSAQDIDEELDNLQMLIIDDYDTSTLKKSTITKIENWTRNGGMLVLGTGSSAEKVISGFDSSFLDVEYTGDTLDNGEQTNDLFNYAFFEPGPSFYYGNYSALISTTASGCIAVIPYRLRDYKEDPDATNVIIPSYYNDILAARIEDTSDYSSNISIYDMKNMMSYMEKPANTSAPVLIIILIVYVVLVGPVIYLILKAMKKQEIIWYVIPCISLLFVGFVFILSFSVKVRGLILRSVSIVNLDTQSENAYIMGYNPRPREWNIKTKNTYKTANVIATATGFRDDGGVVGSVKMGGDNELSFYPSDSFDMGAFNYSAPALVDGRFDIDARVDANTFFNDDLTISGSSTNTSEATMIADHLAGTVTNNTGMNFDYVIVCLGYKYQLIEGLKNGESRDILLDSQVTYTYSSEIYEDLASKPYKAKKYDDSARLSALALAYETIGNSMNNNISELLVIGVREQDSLTDEDEKSWMCCYSTVSELY
;
A
#
# COMPACT_ATOMS: atom_id res chain seq x y z
N MET A 1 27.95 58.08 -41.55
CA MET A 1 28.20 57.42 -40.24
C MET A 1 29.24 56.32 -40.45
N ASN A 2 30.35 56.34 -39.72
CA ASN A 2 31.54 55.53 -40.01
C ASN A 2 31.23 54.04 -39.71
N ARG A 3 31.36 53.13 -40.69
CA ARG A 3 30.92 51.71 -40.57
C ARG A 3 31.48 50.99 -39.33
N LYS A 4 32.69 51.35 -38.90
CA LYS A 4 33.27 50.85 -37.65
C LYS A 4 32.48 51.28 -36.41
N LYS A 5 32.04 52.54 -36.33
CA LYS A 5 31.24 53.06 -35.21
C LYS A 5 29.85 52.43 -35.14
N ALA A 6 29.24 52.11 -36.29
CA ALA A 6 27.96 51.41 -36.34
C ALA A 6 28.07 49.95 -35.84
N PHE A 7 29.16 49.25 -36.21
CA PHE A 7 29.41 47.89 -35.73
C PHE A 7 29.74 47.86 -34.23
N THR A 8 30.53 48.82 -33.73
CA THR A 8 30.82 48.92 -32.29
C THR A 8 29.57 49.24 -31.47
N ALA A 9 28.68 50.10 -31.98
CA ALA A 9 27.40 50.39 -31.33
C ALA A 9 26.47 49.17 -31.31
N PHE A 10 26.42 48.39 -32.40
CA PHE A 10 25.62 47.17 -32.47
C PHE A 10 26.15 46.07 -31.54
N LEU A 11 27.47 45.91 -31.46
CA LEU A 11 28.12 44.95 -30.55
C LEU A 11 27.90 45.35 -29.07
N LEU A 12 27.97 46.65 -28.74
CA LEU A 12 27.66 47.14 -27.39
C LEU A 12 26.18 46.97 -27.03
N LEU A 13 25.26 47.12 -27.99
CA LEU A 13 23.84 46.85 -27.80
C LEU A 13 23.57 45.35 -27.58
N PHE A 14 24.26 44.48 -28.32
CA PHE A 14 24.14 43.02 -28.19
C PHE A 14 24.75 42.51 -26.88
N ILE A 15 25.85 43.12 -26.43
CA ILE A 15 26.45 42.87 -25.11
C ILE A 15 25.54 43.42 -24.01
N MET A 16 24.91 44.59 -24.17
CA MET A 16 23.91 45.08 -23.19
C MET A 16 22.68 44.15 -23.08
N ILE A 17 22.24 43.53 -24.17
CA ILE A 17 21.16 42.53 -24.15
C ILE A 17 21.59 41.22 -23.46
N PHE A 18 22.89 40.89 -23.45
CA PHE A 18 23.45 39.75 -22.69
C PHE A 18 23.91 40.08 -21.26
N VAL A 19 24.17 41.36 -20.94
CA VAL A 19 24.58 41.84 -19.61
C VAL A 19 23.40 42.37 -18.77
N VAL A 20 22.18 42.43 -19.33
CA VAL A 20 20.97 42.19 -18.50
C VAL A 20 20.91 40.70 -18.19
N SER A 21 21.92 40.27 -17.45
CA SER A 21 21.88 39.07 -16.65
C SER A 21 20.66 39.20 -15.77
N VAL A 22 19.84 38.16 -15.83
CA VAL A 22 18.77 37.82 -14.91
C VAL A 22 19.20 38.25 -13.51
N ARG A 23 18.76 39.43 -13.10
CA ARG A 23 18.56 39.65 -11.67
C ARG A 23 17.38 38.74 -11.38
N ASP A 24 17.65 37.64 -10.69
CA ASP A 24 16.64 37.05 -9.83
C ASP A 24 16.13 38.20 -8.98
N VAL A 25 14.99 38.76 -9.40
CA VAL A 25 14.16 39.54 -8.50
C VAL A 25 13.74 38.49 -7.50
N ASN A 26 14.47 38.42 -6.39
CA ASN A 26 13.96 37.85 -5.15
C ASN A 26 12.56 38.41 -5.01
N ALA A 27 11.56 37.59 -5.31
CA ALA A 27 10.18 37.92 -5.04
C ALA A 27 10.16 38.17 -3.54
N ALA A 28 9.92 39.42 -3.13
CA ALA A 28 9.57 39.68 -1.75
C ALA A 28 8.40 38.75 -1.43
N ASP A 29 8.58 37.85 -0.45
CA ASP A 29 7.71 36.70 -0.22
C ASP A 29 6.25 37.14 -0.13
N SER A 30 5.52 37.00 -1.24
CA SER A 30 4.11 37.38 -1.32
C SER A 30 3.23 36.42 -0.55
N PHE A 31 3.79 35.32 -0.07
CA PHE A 31 3.11 34.34 0.75
C PHE A 31 3.84 34.18 2.07
N LYS A 32 3.08 33.85 3.11
CA LYS A 32 3.59 33.25 4.34
C LYS A 32 2.83 31.95 4.54
N MET A 33 3.53 30.90 4.97
CA MET A 33 2.95 29.60 5.24
C MET A 33 3.29 29.16 6.66
N ASP A 34 2.29 28.69 7.40
CA ASP A 34 2.47 28.03 8.70
C ASP A 34 1.88 26.61 8.59
N VAL A 35 2.59 25.61 9.11
CA VAL A 35 2.22 24.18 8.96
C VAL A 35 2.27 23.47 10.30
N TYR A 36 1.24 22.67 10.60
CA TYR A 36 1.25 21.70 11.69
C TYR A 36 0.53 20.43 11.25
N ALA A 37 0.87 19.29 11.82
CA ALA A 37 0.16 18.04 11.55
C ALA A 37 -0.63 17.59 12.78
N THR A 38 -1.79 17.00 12.54
CA THR A 38 -2.49 16.15 13.49
C THR A 38 -2.52 14.73 12.95
N LYS A 39 -2.45 13.71 13.80
CA LYS A 39 -2.71 12.33 13.34
C LYS A 39 -4.22 12.19 13.23
N SER A 40 -4.72 11.72 12.09
CA SER A 40 -6.16 11.52 11.91
C SER A 40 -6.70 10.65 13.05
N ILE A 41 -7.88 11.03 13.55
CA ILE A 41 -8.65 10.27 14.54
C ILE A 41 -8.90 8.85 13.98
N SER A 42 -9.05 8.73 12.66
CA SER A 42 -9.34 7.47 11.97
C SER A 42 -8.17 6.51 11.78
N GLY A 43 -6.96 6.82 12.25
CA GLY A 43 -5.77 6.02 11.93
C GLY A 43 -5.33 6.16 10.46
N GLY A 44 -4.21 5.54 10.07
CA GLY A 44 -3.78 5.46 8.67
C GLY A 44 -3.10 6.69 8.04
N VAL A 45 -3.50 7.92 8.43
CA VAL A 45 -2.98 9.17 7.84
C VAL A 45 -2.68 10.27 8.88
N TYR A 46 -1.80 11.19 8.53
CA TYR A 46 -1.63 12.50 9.15
C TYR A 46 -2.39 13.56 8.35
N GLU A 47 -3.12 14.41 9.04
CA GLU A 47 -3.70 15.63 8.47
C GLU A 47 -2.70 16.78 8.66
N ILE A 48 -2.10 17.22 7.56
CA ILE A 48 -1.21 18.38 7.54
C ILE A 48 -2.06 19.62 7.28
N HIS A 49 -2.23 20.43 8.31
CA HIS A 49 -2.93 21.70 8.27
C HIS A 49 -1.94 22.80 7.89
N THR A 50 -2.32 23.58 6.87
CA THR A 50 -1.48 24.61 6.27
C THR A 50 -2.23 25.92 6.19
N SER A 51 -1.77 26.90 6.97
CA SER A 51 -2.24 28.29 6.93
C SER A 51 -1.43 29.07 5.92
N ILE A 52 -2.08 29.69 4.93
CA ILE A 52 -1.40 30.48 3.89
C ILE A 52 -1.93 31.90 3.89
N THR A 53 -1.05 32.86 4.16
CA THR A 53 -1.30 34.30 4.01
C THR A 53 -0.84 34.77 2.63
N ASN A 54 -1.71 35.44 1.87
CA ASN A 54 -1.36 36.05 0.58
C ASN A 54 -1.23 37.58 0.69
N ASN A 55 0.00 38.08 0.67
CA ASN A 55 0.34 39.51 0.63
C ASN A 55 0.46 40.07 -0.81
N GLY A 56 0.31 39.22 -1.83
CA GLY A 56 0.38 39.55 -3.25
C GLY A 56 -0.96 39.88 -3.91
N SER A 57 -1.08 39.60 -5.20
CA SER A 57 -2.36 39.63 -5.93
C SER A 57 -3.15 38.34 -5.70
N ASP A 58 -4.43 38.32 -6.11
CA ASP A 58 -5.23 37.11 -6.13
C ASP A 58 -4.47 35.95 -6.78
N PHE A 59 -4.50 34.79 -6.14
CA PHE A 59 -3.73 33.62 -6.57
C PHE A 59 -4.61 32.38 -6.64
N SER A 60 -4.44 31.61 -7.71
CA SER A 60 -4.95 30.24 -7.82
C SER A 60 -3.87 29.35 -8.42
N GLY A 61 -3.70 28.18 -7.82
CA GLY A 61 -2.63 27.24 -8.16
C GLY A 61 -2.71 26.00 -7.29
N THR A 62 -1.56 25.43 -6.96
CA THR A 62 -1.47 24.16 -6.21
C THR A 62 -0.62 24.36 -4.95
N LEU A 63 -1.12 23.87 -3.82
CA LEU A 63 -0.31 23.65 -2.62
C LEU A 63 0.26 22.23 -2.73
N ARG A 64 1.59 22.11 -2.64
CA ARG A 64 2.28 20.82 -2.58
C ARG A 64 3.01 20.70 -1.25
N ILE A 65 2.71 19.64 -0.52
CA ILE A 65 3.45 19.24 0.68
C ILE A 65 4.36 18.07 0.32
N ILE A 66 5.67 18.23 0.54
CA ILE A 66 6.67 17.21 0.27
C ILE A 66 7.14 16.62 1.58
N VAL A 67 7.11 15.29 1.66
CA VAL A 67 7.64 14.50 2.78
C VAL A 67 8.64 13.48 2.25
N THR A 68 9.50 12.98 3.13
CA THR A 68 10.44 11.90 2.81
C THR A 68 9.89 10.61 3.41
N ASN A 69 9.56 9.63 2.57
CA ASN A 69 9.00 8.38 3.04
C ASN A 69 10.07 7.40 3.58
N SER A 70 9.62 6.24 4.06
CA SER A 70 10.47 5.18 4.61
C SER A 70 11.54 4.66 3.63
N ASN A 71 11.32 4.80 2.32
CA ASN A 71 12.28 4.47 1.26
C ASN A 71 13.24 5.63 0.93
N TYR A 72 13.25 6.68 1.74
CA TYR A 72 14.01 7.93 1.55
C TYR A 72 13.64 8.70 0.27
N ASN A 73 12.49 8.41 -0.31
CA ASN A 73 12.00 9.11 -1.48
C ASN A 73 11.24 10.37 -1.06
N ARG A 74 11.52 11.48 -1.74
CA ARG A 74 10.74 12.72 -1.60
C ARG A 74 9.47 12.62 -2.43
N VAL A 75 8.31 12.59 -1.78
CA VAL A 75 7.00 12.43 -2.42
C VAL A 75 6.13 13.66 -2.14
N GLY A 76 5.35 14.09 -3.14
CA GLY A 76 4.48 15.27 -3.04
C GLY A 76 3.01 14.93 -2.83
N TYR A 77 2.31 15.73 -2.04
CA TYR A 77 0.86 15.68 -1.85
C TYR A 77 0.26 17.03 -2.21
N ASP A 78 -0.64 17.01 -3.19
CA ASP A 78 -1.12 18.21 -3.88
C ASP A 78 -2.61 18.43 -3.64
N ILE A 79 -3.00 19.69 -3.48
CA ILE A 79 -4.40 20.14 -3.55
C ILE A 79 -4.49 21.44 -4.33
N ASP A 80 -5.63 21.70 -4.95
CA ASP A 80 -5.90 22.98 -5.58
C ASP A 80 -6.24 24.05 -4.53
N ILE A 81 -5.60 25.22 -4.66
CA ILE A 81 -5.78 26.35 -3.74
C ILE A 81 -6.19 27.63 -4.48
N SER A 82 -6.97 28.47 -3.80
CA SER A 82 -7.36 29.77 -4.29
C SER A 82 -7.42 30.76 -3.13
N ILE A 83 -6.51 31.74 -3.16
CA ILE A 83 -6.24 32.64 -2.05
C ILE A 83 -6.36 34.09 -2.54
N PRO A 84 -7.44 34.80 -2.16
CA PRO A 84 -7.58 36.22 -2.48
C PRO A 84 -6.45 37.08 -1.91
N LYS A 85 -6.19 38.21 -2.54
CA LYS A 85 -5.24 39.22 -2.08
C LYS A 85 -5.56 39.66 -0.64
N GLY A 86 -4.52 39.70 0.19
CA GLY A 86 -4.58 40.17 1.58
C GLY A 86 -5.34 39.24 2.52
N SER A 87 -5.59 37.99 2.12
CA SER A 87 -6.35 37.03 2.94
C SER A 87 -5.47 35.91 3.48
N VAL A 88 -5.98 35.24 4.52
CA VAL A 88 -5.43 33.99 5.06
C VAL A 88 -6.43 32.87 4.78
N LYS A 89 -5.92 31.73 4.31
CA LYS A 89 -6.71 30.52 4.04
C LYS A 89 -6.05 29.30 4.67
N GLU A 90 -6.87 28.46 5.29
CA GLU A 90 -6.45 27.16 5.82
C GLU A 90 -6.76 26.07 4.81
N TYR A 91 -5.84 25.12 4.71
CA TYR A 91 -5.98 23.93 3.90
C TYR A 91 -5.53 22.69 4.70
N THR A 92 -6.15 21.55 4.45
CA THR A 92 -5.76 20.27 5.07
C THR A 92 -5.39 19.28 3.98
N ILE A 93 -4.25 18.61 4.16
CA ILE A 93 -3.76 17.57 3.25
C ILE A 93 -3.59 16.28 4.05
N SER A 94 -4.21 15.19 3.61
CA SER A 94 -4.03 13.88 4.21
C SER A 94 -2.79 13.20 3.64
N VAL A 95 -1.88 12.77 4.51
CA VAL A 95 -0.65 12.08 4.14
C VAL A 95 -0.60 10.72 4.84
N PRO A 96 -0.37 9.61 4.13
CA PRO A 96 -0.17 8.28 4.71
C PRO A 96 0.86 8.29 5.84
N VAL A 97 0.55 7.63 6.97
CA VAL A 97 1.48 7.51 8.11
C VAL A 97 2.85 6.97 7.68
N LYS A 98 2.86 5.94 6.83
CA LYS A 98 4.08 5.33 6.30
C LYS A 98 5.01 6.29 5.54
N ASP A 99 4.44 7.29 4.87
CA ASP A 99 5.21 8.26 4.11
C ASP A 99 5.82 9.36 4.98
N VAL A 100 5.48 9.39 6.28
CA VAL A 100 5.99 10.37 7.23
C VAL A 100 6.71 9.77 8.45
N MET A 101 6.76 8.44 8.57
CA MET A 101 7.45 7.74 9.68
C MET A 101 8.89 8.18 9.89
N THR A 102 9.61 8.50 8.81
CA THR A 102 11.01 8.96 8.83
C THR A 102 11.15 10.44 8.46
N ALA A 103 10.04 11.16 8.27
CA ALA A 103 10.06 12.53 7.78
C ALA A 103 10.42 13.52 8.89
N GLU A 104 11.70 13.90 8.96
CA GLU A 104 12.17 14.94 9.89
C GLU A 104 11.77 16.36 9.46
N ASN A 105 11.60 16.57 8.15
CA ASN A 105 11.29 17.87 7.55
C ASN A 105 10.13 17.71 6.57
N VAL A 106 9.24 18.70 6.57
CA VAL A 106 8.15 18.84 5.59
C VAL A 106 8.45 20.08 4.76
N GLN A 107 8.42 19.97 3.43
CA GLN A 107 8.62 21.13 2.56
C GLN A 107 7.30 21.55 1.92
N GLY A 108 6.90 22.80 2.12
CA GLY A 108 5.70 23.37 1.51
C GLY A 108 6.04 24.18 0.27
N LEU A 109 5.36 23.91 -0.85
CA LEU A 109 5.48 24.66 -2.10
C LEU A 109 4.12 25.25 -2.50
N ILE A 110 4.15 26.47 -3.02
CA ILE A 110 3.03 27.05 -3.76
C ILE A 110 3.43 27.10 -5.23
N LEU A 111 2.69 26.38 -6.07
CA LEU A 111 2.92 26.28 -7.51
C LEU A 111 1.84 27.04 -8.27
N ASP A 112 2.20 27.77 -9.33
CA ASP A 112 1.19 28.33 -10.23
C ASP A 112 0.55 27.24 -11.12
N LYS A 113 -0.43 27.63 -11.94
CA LYS A 113 -1.12 26.72 -12.89
C LYS A 113 -0.22 26.09 -13.95
N THR A 114 1.05 26.53 -14.05
CA THR A 114 2.08 25.92 -14.92
C THR A 114 3.06 25.05 -14.13
N HIS A 115 2.73 24.70 -12.87
CA HIS A 115 3.56 23.98 -11.91
C HIS A 115 4.89 24.67 -11.57
N LYS A 116 5.01 25.99 -11.81
CA LYS A 116 6.20 26.75 -11.44
C LYS A 116 6.10 27.23 -10.00
N THR A 117 7.12 26.96 -9.20
CA THR A 117 7.23 27.41 -7.80
C THR A 117 7.18 28.93 -7.67
N LYS A 118 6.28 29.42 -6.82
CA LYS A 118 6.14 30.83 -6.40
C LYS A 118 6.58 31.07 -4.96
N TYR A 119 6.44 30.06 -4.12
CA TYR A 119 6.86 30.09 -2.72
C TYR A 119 7.36 28.71 -2.33
N LYS A 120 8.34 28.68 -1.44
CA LYS A 120 8.93 27.47 -0.87
C LYS A 120 9.35 27.75 0.56
N ASP A 121 9.04 26.82 1.46
CA ASP A 121 9.52 26.85 2.83
C ASP A 121 9.74 25.43 3.37
N ASP A 122 10.60 25.30 4.37
CA ASP A 122 10.96 24.04 5.00
C ASP A 122 10.60 24.07 6.49
N PHE A 123 9.73 23.15 6.91
CA PHE A 123 9.18 23.06 8.26
C PHE A 123 9.77 21.88 9.01
N ARG A 124 10.20 22.11 10.24
CA ARG A 124 10.75 21.09 11.15
C ARG A 124 9.78 20.78 12.27
N GLY A 125 9.73 19.52 12.68
CA GLY A 125 8.89 19.11 13.80
C GLY A 125 7.39 19.26 13.54
N VAL A 126 6.97 19.27 12.27
CA VAL A 126 5.55 19.32 11.88
C VAL A 126 4.76 18.16 12.51
N PHE A 127 5.36 16.98 12.52
CA PHE A 127 4.80 15.78 13.15
C PHE A 127 5.05 15.71 14.66
N ASN A 128 5.82 16.64 15.24
CA ASN A 128 6.08 16.69 16.69
C ASN A 128 4.97 17.41 17.46
N SER A 129 3.97 17.96 16.75
CA SER A 129 2.79 18.64 17.33
C SER A 129 1.68 17.65 17.65
N TYR A 130 2.03 16.56 18.35
CA TYR A 130 1.05 15.68 19.00
C TYR A 130 0.29 16.50 20.05
N SER A 131 -1.03 16.29 20.19
CA SER A 131 -1.87 16.84 21.27
C SER A 131 -1.39 16.52 22.69
N GLY A 132 -0.29 15.79 22.84
CA GLY A 132 0.33 15.41 24.11
C GLY A 132 -0.37 14.24 24.78
N PHE A 133 -1.64 13.96 24.44
CA PHE A 133 -2.45 12.93 25.08
C PHE A 133 -3.34 12.13 24.09
N ILE A 134 -3.62 10.88 24.47
CA ILE A 134 -4.64 9.99 23.89
C ILE A 134 -5.91 10.16 24.72
N SER A 135 -6.99 10.66 24.12
CA SER A 135 -8.29 10.77 24.80
C SER A 135 -8.93 9.38 24.94
N THR A 136 -9.11 8.92 26.17
CA THR A 136 -9.55 7.55 26.49
C THR A 136 -10.81 7.57 27.33
N GLY A 137 -11.91 7.04 26.78
CA GLY A 137 -13.15 6.84 27.51
C GLY A 137 -13.09 5.62 28.42
N ILE A 138 -13.70 5.69 29.60
CA ILE A 138 -13.93 4.52 30.47
C ILE A 138 -15.42 4.27 30.58
N LEU A 139 -15.85 3.07 30.19
CA LEU A 139 -17.18 2.52 30.46
C LEU A 139 -17.04 1.35 31.44
N SER A 140 -17.46 1.56 32.68
CA SER A 140 -17.37 0.56 33.75
C SER A 140 -18.48 0.78 34.77
N ASP A 141 -18.87 -0.28 35.48
CA ASP A 141 -19.70 -0.15 36.69
C ASP A 141 -18.92 0.49 37.86
N ARG A 142 -17.58 0.51 37.78
CA ARG A 142 -16.66 1.03 38.80
C ARG A 142 -15.53 1.88 38.19
N PRO A 143 -15.85 3.02 37.53
CA PRO A 143 -14.86 3.81 36.79
C PRO A 143 -13.73 4.38 37.68
N ASP A 144 -14.02 4.69 38.95
CA ASP A 144 -13.03 5.14 39.94
C ASP A 144 -11.91 4.11 40.21
N ASP A 145 -12.16 2.82 39.94
CA ASP A 145 -11.14 1.79 40.09
C ASP A 145 -10.18 1.71 38.90
N LEU A 146 -10.45 2.44 37.82
CA LEU A 146 -9.62 2.52 36.61
C LEU A 146 -8.89 3.86 36.48
N SER A 147 -8.91 4.71 37.52
CA SER A 147 -8.25 6.03 37.49
C SER A 147 -6.74 5.95 37.22
N PHE A 148 -6.11 4.83 37.54
CA PHE A 148 -4.69 4.57 37.33
C PHE A 148 -4.32 4.26 35.87
N MET A 149 -5.31 4.06 35.00
CA MET A 149 -5.10 3.77 33.57
C MET A 149 -4.48 4.97 32.83
N ASP A 150 -4.49 6.17 33.42
CA ASP A 150 -3.71 7.32 32.93
C ASP A 150 -2.20 7.16 33.14
N MET A 151 -1.79 6.12 33.85
CA MET A 151 -0.42 5.78 34.26
C MET A 151 0.30 6.93 34.98
N GLY A 152 -0.43 7.78 35.69
CA GLY A 152 0.10 8.99 36.31
C GLY A 152 0.70 9.97 35.30
N GLY A 153 0.19 9.97 34.06
CA GLY A 153 0.67 10.82 32.97
C GLY A 153 1.96 10.34 32.30
N LYS A 154 2.42 9.12 32.60
CA LYS A 154 3.53 8.49 31.86
C LYS A 154 3.15 8.37 30.39
N LYS A 155 4.16 8.51 29.53
CA LYS A 155 3.96 8.45 28.07
C LYS A 155 4.18 7.03 27.55
N VAL A 156 3.27 6.57 26.69
CA VAL A 156 3.28 5.27 26.00
C VAL A 156 3.49 5.45 24.50
N GLY A 157 4.05 4.45 23.82
CA GLY A 157 4.30 4.49 22.37
C GLY A 157 5.63 3.85 21.95
N ASN A 158 5.61 3.25 20.75
CA ASN A 158 6.72 2.44 20.21
C ASN A 158 7.86 3.28 19.64
N ASP A 159 7.58 4.49 19.16
CA ASP A 159 8.61 5.43 18.73
C ASP A 159 9.07 6.29 19.91
N THR A 160 10.36 6.25 20.20
CA THR A 160 11.02 7.07 21.22
C THR A 160 10.72 8.57 21.12
N GLN A 161 10.36 9.09 19.94
CA GLN A 161 10.06 10.50 19.71
C GLN A 161 8.56 10.86 19.79
N ASN A 162 7.65 9.88 19.70
CA ASN A 162 6.20 10.10 19.56
C ASN A 162 5.36 9.51 20.71
N LYS A 163 5.92 9.40 21.92
CA LYS A 163 5.17 8.90 23.08
C LYS A 163 4.08 9.88 23.53
N GLN A 164 2.89 9.35 23.82
CA GLN A 164 1.71 10.13 24.24
C GLN A 164 1.31 9.76 25.67
N SER A 165 0.80 10.73 26.43
CA SER A 165 0.15 10.44 27.73
C SER A 165 -1.27 9.94 27.51
N ILE A 166 -1.86 9.23 28.47
CA ILE A 166 -3.28 8.86 28.43
C ILE A 166 -4.08 9.93 29.18
N LYS A 167 -5.17 10.41 28.59
CA LYS A 167 -6.12 11.32 29.24
C LYS A 167 -7.46 10.61 29.36
N LEU A 168 -7.82 10.23 30.58
CA LEU A 168 -9.08 9.58 30.87
C LEU A 168 -10.25 10.58 30.80
N ILE A 169 -11.34 10.14 30.20
CA ILE A 169 -12.63 10.81 30.12
C ILE A 169 -13.65 9.80 30.64
N GLU A 170 -14.41 10.18 31.66
CA GLU A 170 -15.47 9.32 32.17
C GLU A 170 -16.64 9.33 31.18
N VAL A 171 -17.13 8.14 30.82
CA VAL A 171 -18.20 7.98 29.84
C VAL A 171 -19.31 7.14 30.46
N SER A 172 -20.55 7.61 30.33
CA SER A 172 -21.74 6.90 30.80
C SER A 172 -22.45 6.19 29.64
N ALA A 173 -23.29 5.20 29.95
CA ALA A 173 -24.16 4.58 28.95
C ALA A 173 -25.17 5.58 28.32
N GLN A 174 -25.42 6.73 28.96
CA GLN A 174 -26.29 7.78 28.40
C GLN A 174 -25.57 8.65 27.36
N ASP A 175 -24.29 8.93 27.60
CA ASP A 175 -23.55 9.97 26.86
C ASP A 175 -22.52 9.39 25.89
N ILE A 176 -22.25 8.08 25.93
CA ILE A 176 -21.30 7.39 25.03
C ILE A 176 -21.57 7.68 23.54
N ASP A 177 -22.83 7.77 23.15
CA ASP A 177 -23.25 8.06 21.78
C ASP A 177 -22.79 9.44 21.29
N GLU A 178 -22.61 10.40 22.20
CA GLU A 178 -22.18 11.78 21.92
C GLU A 178 -20.66 11.95 22.11
N GLU A 179 -20.08 11.19 23.04
CA GLU A 179 -18.66 11.28 23.38
C GLU A 179 -17.73 10.47 22.46
N LEU A 180 -18.21 9.38 21.84
CA LEU A 180 -17.39 8.49 21.01
C LEU A 180 -16.53 9.23 19.97
N ASP A 181 -17.08 10.26 19.30
CA ASP A 181 -16.37 11.04 18.27
C ASP A 181 -15.20 11.87 18.84
N ASN A 182 -15.18 12.14 20.15
CA ASN A 182 -14.11 12.85 20.85
C ASN A 182 -13.03 11.92 21.41
N LEU A 183 -13.25 10.61 21.37
CA LEU A 183 -12.37 9.60 21.93
C LEU A 183 -11.47 8.99 20.85
N GLN A 184 -10.26 8.65 21.26
CA GLN A 184 -9.33 7.83 20.47
C GLN A 184 -9.32 6.39 20.98
N MET A 185 -9.65 6.18 22.25
CA MET A 185 -9.74 4.88 22.89
C MET A 185 -11.00 4.79 23.75
N LEU A 186 -11.59 3.60 23.82
CA LEU A 186 -12.66 3.26 24.74
C LEU A 186 -12.25 1.98 25.48
N ILE A 187 -12.16 2.08 26.80
CA ILE A 187 -11.95 0.95 27.70
C ILE A 187 -13.30 0.55 28.27
N ILE A 188 -13.69 -0.70 28.06
CA ILE A 188 -14.85 -1.32 28.69
C ILE A 188 -14.33 -2.39 29.66
N ASP A 189 -14.61 -2.23 30.95
CA ASP A 189 -14.14 -3.17 31.98
C ASP A 189 -15.23 -3.37 33.05
N ASP A 190 -15.51 -4.63 33.39
CA ASP A 190 -16.55 -5.01 34.37
C ASP A 190 -17.95 -4.42 34.07
N TYR A 191 -18.29 -4.17 32.81
CA TYR A 191 -19.59 -3.65 32.36
C TYR A 191 -20.35 -4.67 31.51
N ASP A 192 -21.67 -4.78 31.69
CA ASP A 192 -22.51 -5.65 30.87
C ASP A 192 -22.95 -4.95 29.58
N THR A 193 -22.26 -5.25 28.47
CA THR A 193 -22.50 -4.61 27.18
C THR A 193 -23.84 -5.00 26.56
N SER A 194 -24.45 -6.11 26.98
CA SER A 194 -25.80 -6.51 26.52
C SER A 194 -26.89 -5.53 26.99
N THR A 195 -26.60 -4.71 28.00
CA THR A 195 -27.52 -3.67 28.49
C THR A 195 -27.54 -2.41 27.60
N LEU A 196 -26.55 -2.24 26.72
CA LEU A 196 -26.52 -1.12 25.79
C LEU A 196 -27.57 -1.28 24.69
N LYS A 197 -28.04 -0.15 24.15
CA LYS A 197 -28.92 -0.19 22.98
C LYS A 197 -28.14 -0.78 21.80
N LYS A 198 -28.80 -1.59 20.97
CA LYS A 198 -28.21 -2.10 19.72
C LYS A 198 -27.63 -0.99 18.83
N SER A 199 -28.28 0.18 18.78
CA SER A 199 -27.77 1.34 18.05
C SER A 199 -26.44 1.87 18.58
N THR A 200 -26.24 1.80 19.90
CA THR A 200 -25.00 2.22 20.58
C THR A 200 -23.89 1.21 20.31
N ILE A 201 -24.18 -0.10 20.41
CA ILE A 201 -23.23 -1.15 20.00
C ILE A 201 -22.77 -0.94 18.55
N THR A 202 -23.70 -0.81 17.61
CA THR A 202 -23.36 -0.57 16.20
C THR A 202 -22.55 0.72 15.99
N LYS A 203 -22.76 1.76 16.82
CA LYS A 203 -21.92 2.96 16.79
C LYS A 203 -20.51 2.68 17.28
N ILE A 204 -20.34 1.95 18.39
CA ILE A 204 -19.02 1.53 18.89
C ILE A 204 -18.31 0.69 17.82
N GLU A 205 -18.99 -0.28 17.22
CA GLU A 205 -18.42 -1.14 16.17
C GLU A 205 -17.94 -0.34 14.96
N ASN A 206 -18.78 0.58 14.47
CA ASN A 206 -18.42 1.46 13.36
C ASN A 206 -17.32 2.45 13.73
N TRP A 207 -17.32 2.98 14.96
CA TRP A 207 -16.27 3.87 15.45
C TRP A 207 -14.92 3.14 15.50
N THR A 208 -14.89 1.90 16.00
CA THR A 208 -13.68 1.06 16.01
C THR A 208 -13.20 0.81 14.58
N ARG A 209 -14.08 0.41 13.66
CA ARG A 209 -13.72 0.23 12.23
C ARG A 209 -13.16 1.50 11.60
N ASN A 210 -13.67 2.66 12.02
CA ASN A 210 -13.23 3.97 11.55
C ASN A 210 -12.05 4.54 12.34
N GLY A 211 -11.28 3.72 13.09
CA GLY A 211 -10.00 4.12 13.70
C GLY A 211 -9.95 4.22 15.21
N GLY A 212 -11.05 3.94 15.89
CA GLY A 212 -11.11 3.84 17.35
C GLY A 212 -10.33 2.62 17.89
N MET A 213 -9.79 2.76 19.09
CA MET A 213 -9.15 1.67 19.84
C MET A 213 -10.13 1.16 20.91
N LEU A 214 -10.69 -0.04 20.71
CA LEU A 214 -11.58 -0.68 21.68
C LEU A 214 -10.78 -1.64 22.56
N VAL A 215 -10.86 -1.44 23.88
CA VAL A 215 -10.16 -2.28 24.87
C VAL A 215 -11.20 -2.91 25.78
N LEU A 216 -11.21 -4.24 25.85
CA LEU A 216 -12.13 -5.03 26.65
C LEU A 216 -11.36 -5.70 27.79
N GLY A 217 -11.53 -5.20 29.01
CA GLY A 217 -11.03 -5.83 30.22
C GLY A 217 -12.03 -6.88 30.71
N THR A 218 -11.62 -8.15 30.74
CA THR A 218 -12.55 -9.28 30.87
C THR A 218 -12.43 -9.99 32.21
N GLY A 219 -11.40 -10.81 32.42
CA GLY A 219 -11.26 -11.68 33.61
C GLY A 219 -12.55 -12.44 33.92
N SER A 220 -12.93 -12.50 35.20
CA SER A 220 -14.20 -13.15 35.61
C SER A 220 -15.48 -12.44 35.13
N SER A 221 -15.36 -11.36 34.35
CA SER A 221 -16.46 -10.63 33.73
C SER A 221 -16.51 -10.79 32.20
N ALA A 222 -15.72 -11.70 31.63
CA ALA A 222 -15.61 -11.93 30.19
C ALA A 222 -16.97 -12.07 29.50
N GLU A 223 -17.82 -12.99 29.98
CA GLU A 223 -19.12 -13.28 29.37
C GLU A 223 -19.98 -12.02 29.21
N LYS A 224 -20.09 -11.19 30.25
CA LYS A 224 -20.91 -9.96 30.18
C LYS A 224 -20.27 -8.85 29.34
N VAL A 225 -18.94 -8.73 29.34
CA VAL A 225 -18.23 -7.66 28.60
C VAL A 225 -18.31 -7.87 27.09
N ILE A 226 -18.23 -9.11 26.62
CA ILE A 226 -18.23 -9.42 25.17
C ILE A 226 -19.63 -9.62 24.59
N SER A 227 -20.61 -10.00 25.41
CA SER A 227 -21.96 -10.45 24.96
C SER A 227 -22.77 -9.43 24.14
N GLY A 228 -22.46 -8.13 24.24
CA GLY A 228 -23.15 -7.09 23.49
C GLY A 228 -22.76 -7.00 22.02
N PHE A 229 -21.60 -7.54 21.61
CA PHE A 229 -21.05 -7.41 20.27
C PHE A 229 -21.44 -8.58 19.36
N ASP A 230 -21.57 -8.31 18.06
CA ASP A 230 -21.82 -9.36 17.06
C ASP A 230 -20.55 -10.19 16.80
N SER A 231 -20.67 -11.50 16.56
CA SER A 231 -19.52 -12.37 16.30
C SER A 231 -18.77 -12.01 15.01
N SER A 232 -19.44 -11.36 14.04
CA SER A 232 -18.78 -10.81 12.85
C SER A 232 -17.92 -9.56 13.15
N PHE A 233 -18.09 -8.96 14.32
CA PHE A 233 -17.28 -7.85 14.80
C PHE A 233 -16.21 -8.30 15.79
N LEU A 234 -16.60 -9.12 16.77
CA LEU A 234 -15.76 -9.61 17.86
C LEU A 234 -15.73 -11.16 17.81
N ASP A 235 -14.84 -11.69 16.98
CA ASP A 235 -14.68 -13.13 16.75
C ASP A 235 -13.79 -13.75 17.84
N VAL A 236 -14.30 -13.80 19.07
CA VAL A 236 -13.66 -14.50 20.21
C VAL A 236 -14.72 -15.27 21.00
N GLU A 237 -14.44 -16.53 21.33
CA GLU A 237 -15.31 -17.37 22.15
C GLU A 237 -14.74 -17.50 23.57
N TYR A 238 -15.53 -17.17 24.59
CA TYR A 238 -15.14 -17.36 25.99
C TYR A 238 -15.32 -18.81 26.43
N THR A 239 -14.25 -19.46 26.93
CA THR A 239 -14.27 -20.89 27.28
C THR A 239 -14.15 -21.18 28.78
N GLY A 240 -13.91 -20.15 29.60
CA GLY A 240 -13.89 -20.25 31.06
C GLY A 240 -12.84 -19.34 31.70
N ASP A 241 -12.74 -19.35 33.02
CA ASP A 241 -11.77 -18.55 33.76
C ASP A 241 -11.08 -19.34 34.89
N THR A 242 -9.88 -18.90 35.28
CA THR A 242 -9.12 -19.44 36.42
C THR A 242 -8.40 -18.34 37.17
N LEU A 243 -7.84 -18.67 38.34
CA LEU A 243 -6.85 -17.82 39.00
C LEU A 243 -5.46 -18.05 38.37
N ASP A 244 -4.84 -16.95 37.95
CA ASP A 244 -3.49 -16.91 37.37
C ASP A 244 -2.67 -15.75 37.98
N ASN A 245 -1.34 -15.84 37.97
CA ASN A 245 -0.47 -14.81 38.56
C ASN A 245 0.13 -13.82 37.54
N GLY A 246 -0.41 -13.72 36.33
CA GLY A 246 -0.05 -12.68 35.35
C GLY A 246 1.40 -12.74 34.88
N GLU A 247 2.03 -13.92 35.00
CA GLU A 247 3.45 -14.24 34.80
C GLU A 247 4.48 -13.38 35.58
N GLN A 248 4.10 -12.26 36.19
CA GLN A 248 5.01 -11.30 36.86
C GLN A 248 4.38 -10.54 38.05
N THR A 249 3.25 -11.00 38.59
CA THR A 249 2.63 -10.38 39.78
C THR A 249 2.76 -11.28 41.02
N ASN A 250 2.67 -10.68 42.21
CA ASN A 250 2.69 -11.43 43.48
C ASN A 250 1.30 -11.96 43.89
N ASP A 251 0.25 -11.50 43.22
CA ASP A 251 -1.14 -11.82 43.52
C ASP A 251 -1.76 -12.71 42.43
N LEU A 252 -2.88 -13.37 42.76
CA LEU A 252 -3.65 -14.18 41.81
C LEU A 252 -4.85 -13.37 41.32
N PHE A 253 -4.97 -13.23 40.01
CA PHE A 253 -6.05 -12.54 39.31
C PHE A 253 -6.89 -13.52 38.50
N ASN A 254 -8.15 -13.18 38.24
CA ASN A 254 -8.98 -14.01 37.36
C ASN A 254 -8.57 -13.77 35.91
N TYR A 255 -8.12 -14.84 35.26
CA TYR A 255 -7.75 -14.93 33.86
C TYR A 255 -8.85 -15.63 33.07
N ALA A 256 -9.36 -14.97 32.04
CA ALA A 256 -10.31 -15.52 31.10
C ALA A 256 -9.61 -16.21 29.92
N PHE A 257 -10.05 -17.42 29.61
CA PHE A 257 -9.67 -18.18 28.43
C PHE A 257 -10.60 -17.85 27.27
N PHE A 258 -9.99 -17.66 26.11
CA PHE A 258 -10.69 -17.39 24.87
C PHE A 258 -10.16 -18.31 23.76
N GLU A 259 -11.05 -18.72 22.88
CA GLU A 259 -10.72 -19.24 21.55
C GLU A 259 -10.87 -18.09 20.55
N PRO A 260 -9.75 -17.47 20.12
CA PRO A 260 -9.79 -16.37 19.18
C PRO A 260 -9.99 -16.83 17.74
N GLY A 261 -10.74 -16.04 16.98
CA GLY A 261 -10.74 -16.10 15.53
C GLY A 261 -9.42 -15.62 14.90
N PRO A 262 -9.23 -15.84 13.60
CA PRO A 262 -7.96 -15.62 12.88
C PRO A 262 -7.43 -14.20 12.93
N SER A 263 -8.35 -13.23 12.98
CA SER A 263 -7.99 -11.82 12.97
C SER A 263 -7.29 -11.38 14.25
N PHE A 264 -7.26 -12.23 15.29
CA PHE A 264 -6.61 -11.96 16.57
C PHE A 264 -5.25 -12.65 16.65
N TYR A 265 -4.25 -11.91 17.14
CA TYR A 265 -2.96 -12.45 17.54
C TYR A 265 -2.72 -12.19 19.02
N TYR A 266 -1.80 -12.96 19.61
CA TYR A 266 -1.40 -12.78 21.01
C TYR A 266 -0.34 -11.68 21.13
N GLY A 267 -0.68 -10.62 21.85
CA GLY A 267 0.24 -9.61 22.35
C GLY A 267 0.90 -10.01 23.68
N ASN A 268 1.49 -9.03 24.36
CA ASN A 268 2.07 -9.22 25.67
C ASN A 268 0.99 -9.59 26.70
N TYR A 269 1.38 -10.39 27.70
CA TYR A 269 0.50 -10.83 28.80
C TYR A 269 -0.84 -11.39 28.32
N SER A 270 -0.78 -12.14 27.22
CA SER A 270 -1.89 -12.85 26.57
C SER A 270 -3.07 -11.96 26.16
N ALA A 271 -2.85 -10.66 25.94
CA ALA A 271 -3.85 -9.84 25.28
C ALA A 271 -4.11 -10.35 23.86
N LEU A 272 -5.37 -10.53 23.50
CA LEU A 272 -5.76 -10.83 22.12
C LEU A 272 -5.97 -9.52 21.39
N ILE A 273 -5.23 -9.30 20.31
CA ILE A 273 -5.24 -8.06 19.56
C ILE A 273 -5.67 -8.33 18.13
N SER A 274 -6.63 -7.56 17.62
CA SER A 274 -7.10 -7.62 16.23
C SER A 274 -7.16 -6.24 15.62
N THR A 275 -6.79 -6.11 14.35
CA THR A 275 -7.01 -4.89 13.56
C THR A 275 -8.37 -4.96 12.87
N THR A 276 -9.10 -3.85 12.86
CA THR A 276 -10.41 -3.77 12.20
C THR A 276 -10.48 -2.54 11.31
N ALA A 277 -10.30 -2.74 10.00
CA ALA A 277 -10.23 -1.71 8.97
C ALA A 277 -9.16 -0.62 9.23
N SER A 278 -9.43 0.39 10.07
CA SER A 278 -8.43 1.41 10.44
C SER A 278 -8.21 1.55 11.95
N GLY A 279 -8.94 0.78 12.77
CA GLY A 279 -8.79 0.73 14.24
C GLY A 279 -8.38 -0.64 14.75
N CYS A 280 -8.50 -0.86 16.06
CA CYS A 280 -8.12 -2.14 16.67
C CYS A 280 -9.00 -2.49 17.87
N ILE A 281 -9.06 -3.79 18.15
CA ILE A 281 -9.71 -4.39 19.30
C ILE A 281 -8.63 -5.08 20.13
N ALA A 282 -8.63 -4.85 21.43
CA ALA A 282 -7.82 -5.57 22.40
C ALA A 282 -8.73 -6.24 23.43
N VAL A 283 -8.71 -7.57 23.49
CA VAL A 283 -9.37 -8.36 24.53
C VAL A 283 -8.31 -8.76 25.53
N ILE A 284 -8.37 -8.14 26.71
CA ILE A 284 -7.41 -8.35 27.78
C ILE A 284 -8.00 -9.42 28.71
N PRO A 285 -7.29 -10.53 28.97
CA PRO A 285 -7.84 -11.68 29.69
C PRO A 285 -8.05 -11.43 31.18
N TYR A 286 -7.65 -10.27 31.70
CA TYR A 286 -7.86 -9.84 33.08
C TYR A 286 -8.86 -8.69 33.15
N ARG A 287 -9.50 -8.54 34.31
CA ARG A 287 -10.15 -7.27 34.65
C ARG A 287 -9.09 -6.25 34.95
N LEU A 288 -9.08 -5.16 34.20
CA LEU A 288 -8.08 -4.11 34.33
C LEU A 288 -8.11 -3.52 35.74
N ARG A 289 -9.30 -3.31 36.31
CA ARG A 289 -9.43 -2.74 37.66
C ARG A 289 -8.80 -3.58 38.77
N ASP A 290 -8.60 -4.88 38.56
CA ASP A 290 -8.00 -5.74 39.60
C ASP A 290 -6.51 -5.39 39.80
N TYR A 291 -5.87 -4.71 38.84
CA TYR A 291 -4.47 -4.25 38.95
C TYR A 291 -4.27 -2.96 39.75
N LYS A 292 -5.33 -2.30 40.21
CA LYS A 292 -5.27 -0.98 40.88
C LYS A 292 -4.26 -0.90 42.03
N GLU A 293 -4.13 -1.97 42.79
CA GLU A 293 -3.24 -2.04 43.97
C GLU A 293 -1.92 -2.77 43.68
N ASP A 294 -1.72 -3.30 42.47
CA ASP A 294 -0.50 -4.01 42.06
C ASP A 294 0.47 -3.07 41.32
N PRO A 295 1.63 -2.73 41.93
CA PRO A 295 2.60 -1.84 41.32
C PRO A 295 3.29 -2.41 40.09
N ASP A 296 3.51 -3.73 40.03
CA ASP A 296 4.20 -4.39 38.93
C ASP A 296 3.25 -4.48 37.72
N ALA A 297 1.98 -4.81 37.96
CA ALA A 297 0.96 -4.75 36.94
C ALA A 297 0.76 -3.33 36.38
N THR A 298 0.72 -2.31 37.24
CA THR A 298 0.54 -0.93 36.81
C THR A 298 1.76 -0.37 36.06
N ASN A 299 2.99 -0.78 36.43
CA ASN A 299 4.21 -0.22 35.84
C ASN A 299 4.78 -1.01 34.66
N VAL A 300 4.36 -2.26 34.48
CA VAL A 300 4.88 -3.14 33.42
C VAL A 300 3.74 -3.62 32.51
N ILE A 301 2.71 -4.25 33.08
CA ILE A 301 1.64 -4.90 32.31
C ILE A 301 0.80 -3.87 31.54
N ILE A 302 0.27 -2.84 32.23
CA ILE A 302 -0.55 -1.81 31.59
C ILE A 302 0.19 -1.07 30.47
N PRO A 303 1.44 -0.60 30.66
CA PRO A 303 2.22 -0.02 29.57
C PRO A 303 2.43 -0.98 28.39
N SER A 304 2.61 -2.28 28.63
CA SER A 304 2.75 -3.27 27.56
C SER A 304 1.46 -3.42 26.76
N TYR A 305 0.29 -3.49 27.40
CA TYR A 305 -1.00 -3.47 26.70
C TYR A 305 -1.16 -2.22 25.85
N TYR A 306 -0.84 -1.04 26.38
CA TYR A 306 -0.88 0.18 25.57
C TYR A 306 0.09 0.14 24.40
N ASN A 307 1.29 -0.41 24.57
CA ASN A 307 2.24 -0.54 23.47
C ASN A 307 1.71 -1.51 22.41
N ASP A 308 1.06 -2.63 22.78
CA ASP A 308 0.46 -3.56 21.81
C ASP A 308 -0.72 -2.94 21.07
N ILE A 309 -1.59 -2.21 21.77
CA ILE A 309 -2.73 -1.50 21.16
C ILE A 309 -2.23 -0.42 20.18
N LEU A 310 -1.23 0.35 20.61
CA LEU A 310 -0.60 1.37 19.77
C LEU A 310 0.22 0.74 18.65
N ALA A 311 0.83 -0.42 18.88
CA ALA A 311 1.51 -1.23 17.87
C ALA A 311 0.51 -1.65 16.83
N ALA A 312 -0.60 -2.30 17.17
CA ALA A 312 -1.63 -2.72 16.23
C ALA A 312 -2.16 -1.57 15.37
N ARG A 313 -2.36 -0.39 15.98
CA ARG A 313 -2.76 0.83 15.26
C ARG A 313 -1.67 1.35 14.31
N ILE A 314 -0.41 1.05 14.60
CA ILE A 314 0.77 1.43 13.81
C ILE A 314 1.16 0.33 12.81
N GLU A 315 1.09 -0.95 13.14
CA GLU A 315 1.57 -2.12 12.38
C GLU A 315 0.71 -2.38 11.15
N ASP A 316 -0.61 -2.15 11.21
CA ASP A 316 -1.45 -2.08 9.99
C ASP A 316 -1.02 -0.92 9.05
N THR A 317 -0.21 0.01 9.55
CA THR A 317 0.40 1.13 8.79
C THR A 317 1.93 1.05 8.70
N SER A 318 2.59 0.10 9.36
CA SER A 318 4.03 0.02 9.57
C SER A 318 4.59 -1.39 9.37
N ASP A 319 3.89 -2.23 8.62
CA ASP A 319 4.56 -3.28 7.91
C ASP A 319 5.61 -2.64 7.00
N TYR A 320 6.87 -2.71 7.44
CA TYR A 320 8.04 -2.66 6.57
C TYR A 320 7.95 -3.71 5.44
N SER A 321 6.97 -4.62 5.52
CA SER A 321 6.68 -5.76 4.64
C SER A 321 5.46 -5.59 3.70
N SER A 322 4.39 -4.83 3.99
CA SER A 322 3.08 -5.01 3.32
C SER A 322 2.99 -4.47 1.90
N ASN A 323 3.90 -3.57 1.54
CA ASN A 323 3.95 -3.05 0.17
C ASN A 323 4.96 -3.84 -0.63
N ILE A 324 4.45 -4.54 -1.64
CA ILE A 324 5.28 -5.16 -2.67
C ILE A 324 6.31 -4.15 -3.18
N SER A 325 7.57 -4.60 -3.29
CA SER A 325 8.63 -3.71 -3.75
C SER A 325 8.38 -3.29 -5.20
N ILE A 326 8.84 -2.09 -5.57
CA ILE A 326 8.79 -1.64 -6.97
C ILE A 326 9.49 -2.62 -7.91
N TYR A 327 10.47 -3.38 -7.42
CA TYR A 327 11.23 -4.35 -8.20
C TYR A 327 10.35 -5.56 -8.54
N ASP A 328 9.59 -6.05 -7.57
CA ASP A 328 8.67 -7.17 -7.78
C ASP A 328 7.51 -6.75 -8.68
N MET A 329 6.96 -5.54 -8.47
CA MET A 329 5.99 -4.94 -9.38
C MET A 329 6.54 -4.84 -10.81
N LYS A 330 7.81 -4.46 -10.97
CA LYS A 330 8.45 -4.33 -12.29
C LYS A 330 8.58 -5.69 -12.97
N ASN A 331 8.96 -6.71 -12.20
CA ASN A 331 9.07 -8.07 -12.70
C ASN A 331 7.70 -8.60 -13.14
N MET A 332 6.66 -8.41 -12.33
CA MET A 332 5.29 -8.81 -12.66
C MET A 332 4.75 -8.05 -13.88
N MET A 333 4.92 -6.73 -13.92
CA MET A 333 4.51 -5.92 -15.08
C MET A 333 5.18 -6.40 -16.38
N SER A 334 6.44 -6.86 -16.31
CA SER A 334 7.15 -7.39 -17.49
C SER A 334 6.48 -8.62 -18.11
N TYR A 335 5.71 -9.39 -17.33
CA TYR A 335 4.93 -10.54 -17.80
C TYR A 335 3.50 -10.18 -18.22
N MET A 336 3.00 -9.02 -17.78
CA MET A 336 1.76 -8.43 -18.27
C MET A 336 1.90 -7.75 -19.64
N GLU A 337 3.12 -7.70 -20.17
CA GLU A 337 3.44 -7.04 -21.42
C GLU A 337 3.80 -8.03 -22.50
N LYS A 338 2.95 -8.12 -23.52
CA LYS A 338 3.33 -8.81 -24.75
C LYS A 338 4.60 -8.16 -25.30
N PRO A 339 5.68 -8.94 -25.55
CA PRO A 339 6.90 -8.38 -26.07
C PRO A 339 6.59 -7.71 -27.40
N ALA A 340 7.12 -6.49 -27.59
CA ALA A 340 7.02 -5.80 -28.87
C ALA A 340 7.44 -6.78 -29.97
N ASN A 341 6.63 -6.89 -31.02
CA ASN A 341 6.88 -7.83 -32.13
C ASN A 341 8.35 -7.71 -32.54
N THR A 342 9.15 -8.70 -32.15
CA THR A 342 10.58 -8.64 -32.40
C THR A 342 10.75 -8.75 -33.89
N SER A 343 11.20 -7.67 -34.51
CA SER A 343 11.53 -7.65 -35.92
C SER A 343 12.81 -8.46 -36.20
N ALA A 344 13.26 -9.35 -35.30
CA ALA A 344 14.48 -10.13 -35.48
C ALA A 344 14.46 -10.94 -36.79
N PRO A 345 13.37 -11.65 -37.16
CA PRO A 345 13.28 -12.28 -38.48
C PRO A 345 13.33 -11.26 -39.62
N VAL A 346 12.65 -10.12 -39.46
CA VAL A 346 12.63 -9.04 -40.46
C VAL A 346 14.02 -8.42 -40.64
N LEU A 347 14.77 -8.21 -39.57
CA LEU A 347 16.13 -7.70 -39.57
C LEU A 347 17.10 -8.71 -40.21
N ILE A 348 16.95 -10.00 -39.89
CA ILE A 348 17.73 -11.06 -40.52
C ILE A 348 17.44 -11.12 -42.03
N ILE A 349 16.17 -11.05 -42.43
CA ILE A 349 15.78 -11.02 -43.85
C ILE A 349 16.37 -9.80 -44.55
N ILE A 350 16.26 -8.60 -43.95
CA ILE A 350 16.82 -7.37 -44.49
C ILE A 350 18.35 -7.48 -44.63
N LEU A 351 19.04 -8.10 -43.67
CA LEU A 351 20.48 -8.32 -43.71
C LEU A 351 20.87 -9.31 -44.82
N ILE A 352 20.13 -10.41 -44.98
CA ILE A 352 20.34 -11.39 -46.06
C ILE A 352 20.14 -10.70 -47.43
N VAL A 353 19.05 -9.94 -47.58
CA VAL A 353 18.77 -9.16 -48.80
C VAL A 353 19.91 -8.19 -49.08
N TYR A 354 20.43 -7.50 -48.07
CA TYR A 354 21.58 -6.60 -48.23
C TYR A 354 22.85 -7.33 -48.70
N VAL A 355 23.20 -8.47 -48.11
CA VAL A 355 24.39 -9.26 -48.51
C VAL A 355 24.26 -9.76 -49.96
N VAL A 356 23.07 -10.25 -50.34
CA VAL A 356 22.77 -10.68 -51.71
C VAL A 356 22.82 -9.49 -52.68
N LEU A 357 22.30 -8.33 -52.26
CA LEU A 357 22.29 -7.12 -53.08
C LEU A 357 23.72 -6.63 -53.32
N VAL A 358 24.53 -6.51 -52.27
CA VAL A 358 25.89 -5.96 -52.34
C VAL A 358 26.87 -6.89 -53.05
N GLY A 359 26.74 -8.21 -52.87
CA GLY A 359 27.61 -9.20 -53.49
C GLY A 359 27.19 -9.55 -54.91
N PRO A 360 26.39 -10.63 -55.09
CA PRO A 360 26.09 -11.16 -56.41
C PRO A 360 25.32 -10.21 -57.31
N VAL A 361 24.32 -9.49 -56.79
CA VAL A 361 23.43 -8.67 -57.63
C VAL A 361 24.16 -7.47 -58.23
N ILE A 362 24.83 -6.64 -57.41
CA ILE A 362 25.63 -5.50 -57.91
C ILE A 362 26.73 -5.98 -58.85
N TYR A 363 27.44 -7.06 -58.51
CA TYR A 363 28.48 -7.60 -59.38
C TYR A 363 27.94 -8.00 -60.76
N LEU A 364 26.80 -8.71 -60.81
CA LEU A 364 26.16 -9.12 -62.05
C LEU A 364 25.67 -7.91 -62.86
N ILE A 365 25.08 -6.90 -62.22
CA ILE A 365 24.64 -5.66 -62.86
C ILE A 365 25.84 -4.91 -63.47
N LEU A 366 26.90 -4.68 -62.70
CA LEU A 366 28.09 -3.99 -63.17
C LEU A 366 28.84 -4.77 -64.26
N LYS A 367 28.82 -6.11 -64.20
CA LYS A 367 29.34 -6.99 -65.25
C LYS A 367 28.55 -6.85 -66.55
N ALA A 368 27.22 -6.84 -66.49
CA ALA A 368 26.36 -6.63 -67.66
C ALA A 368 26.58 -5.24 -68.29
N MET A 369 26.87 -4.22 -67.47
CA MET A 369 27.17 -2.86 -67.90
C MET A 369 28.63 -2.64 -68.33
N LYS A 370 29.51 -3.65 -68.23
CA LYS A 370 30.96 -3.56 -68.46
C LYS A 370 31.66 -2.46 -67.63
N LYS A 371 31.17 -2.15 -66.43
CA LYS A 371 31.66 -1.07 -65.54
C LYS A 371 32.09 -1.59 -64.17
N GLN A 372 32.79 -2.72 -64.15
CA GLN A 372 33.16 -3.42 -62.92
C GLN A 372 34.14 -2.63 -62.03
N GLU A 373 34.94 -1.74 -62.63
CA GLU A 373 35.87 -0.85 -61.92
C GLU A 373 35.19 0.10 -60.91
N ILE A 374 33.91 0.43 -61.13
CA ILE A 374 33.15 1.37 -60.28
C ILE A 374 32.67 0.70 -58.98
N ILE A 375 32.83 -0.62 -58.84
CA ILE A 375 32.36 -1.39 -57.67
C ILE A 375 32.89 -0.84 -56.33
N TRP A 376 34.12 -0.31 -56.34
CA TRP A 376 34.77 0.29 -55.18
C TRP A 376 34.06 1.56 -54.67
N TYR A 377 33.29 2.25 -55.50
CA TYR A 377 32.47 3.42 -55.11
C TYR A 377 31.02 3.05 -54.80
N VAL A 378 30.48 2.05 -55.53
CA VAL A 378 29.08 1.63 -55.42
C VAL A 378 28.81 0.95 -54.08
N ILE A 379 29.73 0.08 -53.62
CA ILE A 379 29.58 -0.62 -52.34
C ILE A 379 29.47 0.39 -51.19
N PRO A 380 30.41 1.35 -50.99
CA PRO A 380 30.30 2.37 -49.94
C PRO A 380 29.00 3.18 -50.01
N CYS A 381 28.55 3.59 -51.20
CA CYS A 381 27.32 4.35 -51.36
C CYS A 381 26.09 3.56 -50.90
N ILE A 382 25.99 2.29 -51.28
CA ILE A 382 24.86 1.43 -50.89
C ILE A 382 24.93 1.06 -49.42
N SER A 383 26.12 0.87 -48.85
CA SER A 383 26.29 0.70 -47.41
C SER A 383 25.78 1.92 -46.64
N LEU A 384 26.10 3.14 -47.09
CA LEU A 384 25.61 4.37 -46.46
C LEU A 384 24.08 4.49 -46.54
N LEU A 385 23.50 4.17 -47.71
CA LEU A 385 22.05 4.14 -47.90
C LEU A 385 21.39 3.09 -47.01
N PHE A 386 21.99 1.91 -46.87
CA PHE A 386 21.49 0.84 -46.01
C PHE A 386 21.53 1.24 -44.53
N VAL A 387 22.60 1.88 -44.07
CA VAL A 387 22.67 2.44 -42.71
C VAL A 387 21.56 3.46 -42.50
N GLY A 388 21.34 4.39 -43.44
CA GLY A 388 20.25 5.35 -43.38
C GLY A 388 18.86 4.69 -43.35
N PHE A 389 18.66 3.65 -44.15
CA PHE A 389 17.42 2.88 -44.19
C PHE A 389 17.15 2.15 -42.86
N VAL A 390 18.15 1.45 -42.31
CA VAL A 390 18.04 0.77 -41.00
C VAL A 390 17.80 1.79 -39.89
N PHE A 391 18.46 2.94 -39.95
CA PHE A 391 18.23 4.04 -39.00
C PHE A 391 16.78 4.54 -39.05
N ILE A 392 16.20 4.72 -40.25
CA ILE A 392 14.79 5.10 -40.40
C ILE A 392 13.85 4.01 -39.85
N LEU A 393 14.10 2.75 -40.18
CA LEU A 393 13.32 1.62 -39.66
C LEU A 393 13.35 1.54 -38.12
N SER A 394 14.48 1.90 -37.51
CA SER A 394 14.62 1.91 -36.04
C SER A 394 13.63 2.86 -35.34
N PHE A 395 13.12 3.91 -36.02
CA PHE A 395 12.09 4.79 -35.46
C PHE A 395 10.68 4.21 -35.49
N SER A 396 10.44 3.18 -36.32
CA SER A 396 9.15 2.51 -36.46
C SER A 396 8.94 1.38 -35.46
N VAL A 397 10.01 0.82 -34.90
CA VAL A 397 9.97 -0.33 -33.95
C VAL A 397 9.99 0.13 -32.48
N LYS A 398 10.21 1.42 -32.21
CA LYS A 398 10.22 1.96 -30.85
C LYS A 398 8.82 1.94 -30.24
N VAL A 399 8.73 1.38 -29.03
CA VAL A 399 7.59 1.58 -28.12
C VAL A 399 7.41 3.09 -27.89
N ARG A 400 6.19 3.58 -28.06
CA ARG A 400 5.82 4.99 -27.90
C ARG A 400 4.70 5.10 -26.89
N GLY A 401 4.76 6.15 -26.06
CA GLY A 401 3.73 6.46 -25.10
C GLY A 401 4.00 5.86 -23.72
N LEU A 402 3.19 6.28 -22.77
CA LEU A 402 3.12 5.73 -21.43
C LEU A 402 2.53 4.32 -21.51
N ILE A 403 3.14 3.35 -20.82
CA ILE A 403 2.54 2.04 -20.63
C ILE A 403 2.14 1.93 -19.17
N LEU A 404 0.85 1.70 -18.95
CA LEU A 404 0.26 1.49 -17.63
C LEU A 404 -0.32 0.08 -17.52
N ARG A 405 -0.34 -0.43 -16.30
CA ARG A 405 -1.12 -1.58 -15.85
C ARG A 405 -1.72 -1.27 -14.51
N SER A 406 -2.90 -1.82 -14.23
CA SER A 406 -3.50 -1.71 -12.92
C SER A 406 -4.02 -3.04 -12.40
N VAL A 407 -3.95 -3.22 -11.09
CA VAL A 407 -4.47 -4.39 -10.38
C VAL A 407 -5.18 -3.92 -9.12
N SER A 408 -6.47 -4.21 -9.00
CA SER A 408 -7.26 -4.04 -7.78
C SER A 408 -7.21 -5.33 -6.96
N ILE A 409 -6.86 -5.25 -5.69
CA ILE A 409 -6.89 -6.39 -4.75
C ILE A 409 -8.02 -6.13 -3.76
N VAL A 410 -9.04 -6.98 -3.78
CA VAL A 410 -10.25 -6.85 -2.96
C VAL A 410 -10.27 -7.95 -1.91
N ASN A 411 -10.24 -7.56 -0.64
CA ASN A 411 -10.54 -8.45 0.48
C ASN A 411 -12.06 -8.56 0.63
N LEU A 412 -12.59 -9.75 0.37
CA LEU A 412 -14.04 -10.00 0.42
C LEU A 412 -14.58 -10.06 1.86
N ASP A 413 -13.73 -10.39 2.83
CA ASP A 413 -14.10 -10.51 4.23
C ASP A 413 -14.18 -9.12 4.91
N THR A 414 -13.23 -8.24 4.62
CA THR A 414 -13.20 -6.87 5.17
C THR A 414 -13.83 -5.81 4.27
N GLN A 415 -14.25 -6.18 3.06
CA GLN A 415 -14.81 -5.26 2.05
C GLN A 415 -13.89 -4.08 1.73
N SER A 416 -12.58 -4.34 1.68
CA SER A 416 -11.55 -3.35 1.36
C SER A 416 -10.91 -3.61 0.00
N GLU A 417 -10.60 -2.56 -0.74
CA GLU A 417 -9.87 -2.61 -2.00
C GLU A 417 -8.57 -1.82 -1.91
N ASN A 418 -7.49 -2.44 -2.38
CA ASN A 418 -6.21 -1.80 -2.62
C ASN A 418 -5.91 -1.85 -4.13
N ALA A 419 -5.92 -0.68 -4.77
CA ALA A 419 -5.64 -0.55 -6.20
C ALA A 419 -4.18 -0.16 -6.43
N TYR A 420 -3.49 -0.90 -7.28
CA TYR A 420 -2.12 -0.67 -7.69
C TYR A 420 -2.09 -0.24 -9.14
N ILE A 421 -1.49 0.92 -9.43
CA ILE A 421 -1.26 1.41 -10.79
C ILE A 421 0.23 1.50 -11.00
N MET A 422 0.75 0.87 -12.04
CA MET A 422 2.18 0.82 -12.34
C MET A 422 2.44 1.12 -13.81
N GLY A 423 3.55 1.79 -14.08
CA GLY A 423 3.88 2.11 -15.45
C GLY A 423 5.22 2.78 -15.66
N TYR A 424 5.60 2.85 -16.93
CA TYR A 424 6.83 3.49 -17.35
C TYR A 424 6.65 4.18 -18.69
N ASN A 425 7.55 5.13 -18.96
CA ASN A 425 7.67 5.77 -20.26
C ASN A 425 9.02 5.39 -20.89
N PRO A 426 9.08 4.98 -22.16
CA PRO A 426 10.34 4.73 -22.87
C PRO A 426 11.29 5.93 -22.96
N ARG A 427 10.83 7.13 -22.57
CA ARG A 427 11.64 8.35 -22.43
C ARG A 427 11.46 8.92 -21.02
N PRO A 428 12.43 9.69 -20.49
CA PRO A 428 12.32 10.36 -19.19
C PRO A 428 11.36 11.56 -19.34
N ARG A 429 10.07 11.27 -19.48
CA ARG A 429 9.01 12.27 -19.59
C ARG A 429 8.04 12.03 -18.44
N GLU A 430 7.85 13.08 -17.66
CA GLU A 430 6.83 13.13 -16.61
C GLU A 430 5.47 12.75 -17.18
N TRP A 431 4.70 12.02 -16.39
CA TRP A 431 3.36 11.60 -16.74
C TRP A 431 2.42 11.84 -15.56
N ASN A 432 1.22 12.27 -15.90
CA ASN A 432 0.14 12.59 -14.98
C ASN A 432 -1.09 11.83 -15.48
N ILE A 433 -1.73 11.09 -14.59
CA ILE A 433 -2.89 10.25 -14.91
C ILE A 433 -4.02 10.59 -13.94
N LYS A 434 -5.25 10.64 -14.44
CA LYS A 434 -6.42 10.84 -13.58
C LYS A 434 -7.02 9.49 -13.23
N THR A 435 -7.36 9.30 -11.98
CA THR A 435 -8.07 8.08 -11.56
C THR A 435 -9.56 8.26 -11.78
N LYS A 436 -10.23 7.21 -12.28
CA LYS A 436 -11.70 7.14 -12.36
C LYS A 436 -12.33 6.98 -10.98
N ASN A 437 -11.60 6.33 -10.07
CA ASN A 437 -12.00 6.16 -8.67
C ASN A 437 -11.52 7.35 -7.84
N THR A 438 -12.35 7.76 -6.89
CA THR A 438 -11.96 8.72 -5.85
C THR A 438 -11.29 7.97 -4.70
N TYR A 439 -10.18 8.50 -4.21
CA TYR A 439 -9.48 8.04 -3.03
C TYR A 439 -9.30 9.20 -2.04
N LYS A 440 -9.28 8.87 -0.74
CA LYS A 440 -8.95 9.83 0.32
C LYS A 440 -7.44 10.04 0.45
N THR A 441 -6.66 9.02 0.11
CA THR A 441 -5.20 9.04 0.15
C THR A 441 -4.64 8.08 -0.89
N ALA A 442 -3.45 8.38 -1.41
CA ALA A 442 -2.67 7.47 -2.24
C ALA A 442 -1.19 7.60 -1.90
N ASN A 443 -0.44 6.59 -2.30
CA ASN A 443 0.98 6.42 -2.02
C ASN A 443 1.76 6.41 -3.33
N VAL A 444 2.96 6.99 -3.33
CA VAL A 444 3.91 6.84 -4.44
C VAL A 444 4.87 5.71 -4.11
N ILE A 445 4.85 4.66 -4.91
CA ILE A 445 5.78 3.54 -4.84
C ILE A 445 6.86 3.78 -5.89
N ALA A 446 8.08 3.99 -5.42
CA ALA A 446 9.24 4.21 -6.27
C ALA A 446 10.44 3.46 -5.68
N THR A 447 11.44 3.18 -6.52
CA THR A 447 12.69 2.55 -6.07
C THR A 447 13.28 3.34 -4.93
N ALA A 448 13.79 2.66 -3.90
CA ALA A 448 14.60 3.29 -2.86
C ALA A 448 15.85 3.88 -3.54
N THR A 449 15.76 5.14 -3.96
CA THR A 449 16.92 5.86 -4.46
C THR A 449 17.67 6.28 -3.22
N GLY A 450 18.52 5.38 -2.71
CA GLY A 450 19.31 5.60 -1.50
C GLY A 450 19.94 6.99 -1.46
N PHE A 451 20.28 7.57 -2.61
CA PHE A 451 20.57 8.99 -2.77
C PHE A 451 20.23 9.43 -4.20
N ARG A 452 19.05 10.00 -4.45
CA ARG A 452 18.90 10.92 -5.59
C ARG A 452 19.80 12.12 -5.29
N ASP A 453 20.94 12.24 -5.98
CA ASP A 453 21.90 13.34 -5.80
C ASP A 453 21.27 14.73 -6.07
N ASP A 454 20.11 14.79 -6.73
CA ASP A 454 19.41 16.03 -7.07
C ASP A 454 18.41 16.52 -6.00
N GLY A 455 18.07 15.70 -5.00
CA GLY A 455 17.03 16.01 -4.01
C GLY A 455 15.63 16.23 -4.61
N GLY A 456 15.36 15.70 -5.81
CA GLY A 456 14.12 15.88 -6.53
C GLY A 456 12.96 15.05 -5.98
N VAL A 457 11.72 15.51 -6.21
CA VAL A 457 10.50 14.77 -5.90
C VAL A 457 10.34 13.61 -6.90
N VAL A 458 10.05 12.40 -6.45
CA VAL A 458 9.90 11.19 -7.32
C VAL A 458 8.52 11.12 -7.98
N GLY A 459 7.51 11.65 -7.32
CA GLY A 459 6.14 11.70 -7.80
C GLY A 459 5.27 12.49 -6.84
N SER A 460 4.05 12.79 -7.25
CA SER A 460 3.05 13.43 -6.40
C SER A 460 1.67 12.82 -6.58
N VAL A 461 0.85 12.95 -5.53
CA VAL A 461 -0.54 12.55 -5.49
C VAL A 461 -1.39 13.80 -5.28
N LYS A 462 -2.34 14.06 -6.16
CA LYS A 462 -3.28 15.16 -6.03
C LYS A 462 -4.63 14.67 -5.50
N MET A 463 -5.09 15.30 -4.42
CA MET A 463 -6.36 15.00 -3.76
C MET A 463 -7.35 16.15 -3.95
N GLY A 464 -8.63 15.81 -4.09
CA GLY A 464 -9.72 16.79 -4.20
C GLY A 464 -9.91 17.34 -5.62
N GLY A 465 -11.14 17.23 -6.13
CA GLY A 465 -11.44 17.47 -7.55
C GLY A 465 -11.21 16.20 -8.38
N ASP A 466 -10.48 16.32 -9.49
CA ASP A 466 -10.01 15.16 -10.26
C ASP A 466 -8.73 14.62 -9.60
N ASN A 467 -8.83 13.47 -8.95
CA ASN A 467 -7.67 12.79 -8.37
C ASN A 467 -6.64 12.47 -9.46
N GLU A 468 -5.39 12.87 -9.24
CA GLU A 468 -4.32 12.77 -10.22
C GLU A 468 -3.06 12.16 -9.60
N LEU A 469 -2.39 11.27 -10.33
CA LEU A 469 -1.14 10.63 -9.93
C LEU A 469 -0.05 11.06 -10.91
N SER A 470 1.04 11.62 -10.39
CA SER A 470 2.13 12.18 -11.18
C SER A 470 3.44 11.48 -10.87
N PHE A 471 4.17 11.04 -11.88
CA PHE A 471 5.51 10.47 -11.71
C PHE A 471 6.58 11.27 -12.45
N TYR A 472 7.73 11.43 -11.80
CA TYR A 472 8.86 12.24 -12.27
C TYR A 472 10.07 11.32 -12.52
N PRO A 473 10.16 10.69 -13.72
CA PRO A 473 11.20 9.73 -14.03
C PRO A 473 12.57 10.40 -14.13
N SER A 474 13.61 9.77 -13.57
CA SER A 474 15.00 10.23 -13.78
C SER A 474 15.56 9.76 -15.12
N ASP A 475 15.11 8.58 -15.58
CA ASP A 475 15.68 7.87 -16.71
C ASP A 475 14.63 7.33 -17.69
N SER A 476 15.10 6.85 -18.84
CA SER A 476 14.23 6.11 -19.77
C SER A 476 13.83 4.77 -19.15
N PHE A 477 12.56 4.39 -19.30
CA PHE A 477 11.99 3.16 -18.70
C PHE A 477 12.04 3.13 -17.17
N ASP A 478 12.21 4.29 -16.54
CA ASP A 478 12.02 4.43 -15.11
C ASP A 478 10.54 4.16 -14.78
N MET A 479 10.32 3.32 -13.77
CA MET A 479 9.00 2.80 -13.44
C MET A 479 8.48 3.49 -12.19
N GLY A 480 7.29 4.07 -12.33
CA GLY A 480 6.53 4.60 -11.21
C GLY A 480 5.37 3.67 -10.90
N ALA A 481 5.04 3.54 -9.62
CA ALA A 481 3.82 2.91 -9.21
C ALA A 481 3.12 3.72 -8.11
N PHE A 482 1.83 3.47 -7.97
CA PHE A 482 0.98 4.10 -6.99
C PHE A 482 0.08 3.06 -6.37
N ASN A 483 -0.28 3.28 -5.12
CA ASN A 483 -1.29 2.49 -4.44
C ASN A 483 -2.29 3.41 -3.74
N TYR A 484 -3.58 3.14 -3.88
CA TYR A 484 -4.61 3.78 -3.08
C TYR A 484 -5.61 2.75 -2.57
N SER A 485 -6.20 3.04 -1.43
CA SER A 485 -7.24 2.21 -0.83
C SER A 485 -8.62 2.83 -1.07
N ALA A 486 -9.60 1.97 -1.33
CA ALA A 486 -10.99 2.33 -1.48
C ALA A 486 -11.87 1.28 -0.79
N PRO A 487 -13.08 1.65 -0.30
CA PRO A 487 -14.05 0.64 0.10
C PRO A 487 -14.54 -0.13 -1.14
N ALA A 488 -14.66 -1.45 -1.03
CA ALA A 488 -15.21 -2.29 -2.08
C ALA A 488 -16.53 -2.92 -1.62
N LEU A 489 -17.59 -2.65 -2.38
CA LEU A 489 -18.88 -3.29 -2.18
C LEU A 489 -18.99 -4.49 -3.14
N VAL A 490 -18.42 -5.61 -2.72
CA VAL A 490 -18.60 -6.90 -3.39
C VAL A 490 -19.50 -7.76 -2.51
N ASP A 491 -20.65 -8.15 -3.04
CA ASP A 491 -21.57 -9.06 -2.36
C ASP A 491 -21.10 -10.51 -2.53
N GLY A 492 -20.74 -11.16 -1.42
CA GLY A 492 -20.43 -12.58 -1.35
C GLY A 492 -18.93 -12.92 -1.32
N ARG A 493 -18.61 -14.21 -1.15
CA ARG A 493 -17.25 -14.70 -0.89
C ARG A 493 -16.96 -16.04 -1.57
N PHE A 494 -15.72 -16.49 -1.52
CA PHE A 494 -15.42 -17.90 -1.78
C PHE A 494 -15.78 -18.72 -0.54
N ASP A 495 -16.59 -19.75 -0.71
CA ASP A 495 -16.88 -20.72 0.36
C ASP A 495 -15.99 -21.94 0.16
N ILE A 496 -15.33 -22.37 1.24
CA ILE A 496 -14.42 -23.51 1.21
C ILE A 496 -14.92 -24.56 2.20
N ASP A 497 -15.08 -25.78 1.72
CA ASP A 497 -15.33 -26.97 2.55
C ASP A 497 -14.14 -27.91 2.34
N ALA A 498 -13.12 -27.78 3.18
CA ALA A 498 -11.89 -28.55 3.10
C ALA A 498 -11.56 -29.19 4.44
N ARG A 499 -10.97 -30.38 4.39
CA ARG A 499 -10.63 -31.20 5.55
C ARG A 499 -9.22 -31.77 5.41
N VAL A 500 -8.57 -31.98 6.54
CA VAL A 500 -7.25 -32.63 6.60
C VAL A 500 -7.44 -34.12 6.91
N ASP A 501 -6.88 -35.01 6.09
CA ASP A 501 -6.92 -36.46 6.39
C ASP A 501 -5.97 -36.81 7.55
N ALA A 502 -6.53 -36.81 8.76
CA ALA A 502 -5.81 -37.11 9.99
C ALA A 502 -5.09 -38.47 10.00
N ASN A 503 -5.58 -39.49 9.28
CA ASN A 503 -4.95 -40.82 9.30
C ASN A 503 -3.58 -40.85 8.61
N THR A 504 -3.30 -39.88 7.74
CA THR A 504 -2.04 -39.76 7.01
C THR A 504 -1.08 -38.83 7.75
N PHE A 505 -1.61 -37.77 8.36
CA PHE A 505 -0.87 -36.78 9.15
C PHE A 505 -0.11 -37.38 10.35
N PHE A 506 -0.69 -38.37 11.05
CA PHE A 506 -0.05 -38.99 12.24
C PHE A 506 0.85 -40.20 11.94
N ASN A 507 0.89 -40.70 10.69
CA ASN A 507 1.67 -41.89 10.34
C ASN A 507 3.08 -41.58 9.80
N ASP A 508 3.34 -40.34 9.38
CA ASP A 508 4.69 -39.89 9.08
C ASP A 508 5.36 -39.46 10.40
N ASP A 509 6.49 -40.11 10.75
CA ASP A 509 7.34 -39.87 11.95
C ASP A 509 7.90 -38.44 11.99
N LEU A 510 7.04 -37.42 12.10
CA LEU A 510 7.41 -36.02 12.16
C LEU A 510 7.49 -35.58 13.62
N THR A 511 8.65 -35.81 14.23
CA THR A 511 9.05 -35.09 15.45
C THR A 511 9.13 -33.60 15.14
N ILE A 512 8.11 -32.82 15.52
CA ILE A 512 8.20 -31.36 15.61
C ILE A 512 9.12 -31.04 16.79
N SER A 513 10.43 -31.17 16.58
CA SER A 513 11.44 -30.75 17.54
C SER A 513 11.70 -29.27 17.35
N GLY A 514 11.06 -28.45 18.19
CA GLY A 514 11.48 -27.11 18.61
C GLY A 514 12.16 -26.22 17.58
N SER A 515 11.45 -25.14 17.22
CA SER A 515 11.84 -24.02 16.35
C SER A 515 11.64 -24.23 14.83
N SER A 516 10.47 -23.87 14.33
CA SER A 516 10.29 -23.50 12.92
C SER A 516 9.04 -22.65 12.75
N THR A 517 9.16 -21.57 11.98
CA THR A 517 8.11 -20.64 11.55
C THR A 517 6.83 -21.36 11.08
N ASN A 518 5.63 -20.92 11.50
CA ASN A 518 4.32 -21.54 11.22
C ASN A 518 4.05 -21.88 9.73
N THR A 519 4.75 -21.26 8.79
CA THR A 519 4.62 -21.50 7.34
C THR A 519 5.09 -22.90 6.90
N SER A 520 6.06 -23.51 7.60
CA SER A 520 6.52 -24.88 7.29
C SER A 520 5.48 -25.92 7.71
N GLU A 521 4.79 -25.70 8.82
CA GLU A 521 3.70 -26.57 9.29
C GLU A 521 2.49 -26.48 8.36
N ALA A 522 2.09 -25.28 7.94
CA ALA A 522 1.01 -25.08 6.97
C ALA A 522 1.29 -25.76 5.62
N THR A 523 2.54 -25.71 5.15
CA THR A 523 2.96 -26.39 3.91
C THR A 523 2.84 -27.91 4.01
N MET A 524 3.05 -28.49 5.19
CA MET A 524 2.86 -29.93 5.42
C MET A 524 1.38 -30.31 5.55
N ILE A 525 0.56 -29.48 6.21
CA ILE A 525 -0.89 -29.68 6.28
C ILE A 525 -1.51 -29.68 4.87
N ALA A 526 -0.99 -28.82 3.97
CA ALA A 526 -1.46 -28.74 2.60
C ALA A 526 -1.36 -30.07 1.84
N ASP A 527 -0.39 -30.95 2.14
CA ASP A 527 -0.28 -32.26 1.46
C ASP A 527 -1.47 -33.19 1.71
N HIS A 528 -2.19 -32.96 2.80
CA HIS A 528 -3.30 -33.81 3.22
C HIS A 528 -4.65 -33.08 3.14
N LEU A 529 -4.68 -31.90 2.51
CA LEU A 529 -5.89 -31.10 2.37
C LEU A 529 -6.68 -31.54 1.12
N ALA A 530 -7.93 -31.95 1.35
CA ALA A 530 -8.90 -32.24 0.31
C ALA A 530 -10.23 -31.56 0.61
N GLY A 531 -10.94 -31.13 -0.43
CA GLY A 531 -12.19 -30.39 -0.23
C GLY A 531 -12.82 -29.86 -1.51
N THR A 532 -13.63 -28.82 -1.36
CA THR A 532 -14.20 -28.07 -2.47
C THR A 532 -14.12 -26.56 -2.22
N VAL A 533 -13.87 -25.80 -3.27
CA VAL A 533 -14.03 -24.34 -3.30
C VAL A 533 -15.25 -24.00 -4.14
N THR A 534 -16.13 -23.14 -3.63
CA THR A 534 -17.32 -22.65 -4.30
C THR A 534 -17.24 -21.13 -4.44
N ASN A 535 -17.46 -20.63 -5.65
CA ASN A 535 -17.47 -19.19 -5.89
C ASN A 535 -18.87 -18.61 -5.67
N ASN A 536 -19.08 -17.89 -4.57
CA ASN A 536 -20.35 -17.21 -4.26
C ASN A 536 -20.19 -15.68 -4.25
N THR A 537 -19.27 -15.14 -5.05
CA THR A 537 -18.90 -13.71 -5.09
C THR A 537 -19.77 -12.85 -6.02
N GLY A 538 -20.75 -13.44 -6.70
CA GLY A 538 -21.51 -12.77 -7.76
C GLY A 538 -20.74 -12.58 -9.08
N MET A 539 -19.47 -13.02 -9.16
CA MET A 539 -18.58 -12.77 -10.30
C MET A 539 -18.01 -14.05 -10.91
N ASN A 540 -17.60 -13.99 -12.18
CA ASN A 540 -16.83 -15.06 -12.82
C ASN A 540 -15.35 -14.72 -12.78
N PHE A 541 -14.50 -15.69 -12.49
CA PHE A 541 -13.05 -15.54 -12.51
C PHE A 541 -12.42 -16.34 -13.64
N ASP A 542 -11.39 -15.76 -14.26
CA ASP A 542 -10.61 -16.39 -15.32
C ASP A 542 -9.68 -17.48 -14.74
N TYR A 543 -9.09 -17.20 -13.58
CA TYR A 543 -8.29 -18.14 -12.80
C TYR A 543 -8.57 -17.96 -11.32
N VAL A 544 -8.50 -19.05 -10.57
CA VAL A 544 -8.55 -19.06 -9.11
C VAL A 544 -7.39 -19.87 -8.59
N ILE A 545 -6.68 -19.38 -7.58
CA ILE A 545 -5.76 -20.20 -6.79
C ILE A 545 -6.35 -20.47 -5.42
N VAL A 546 -6.12 -21.69 -4.94
CA VAL A 546 -6.34 -22.08 -3.55
C VAL A 546 -4.96 -22.40 -2.99
N CYS A 547 -4.52 -21.74 -1.92
CA CYS A 547 -3.19 -21.92 -1.37
C CYS A 547 -3.18 -22.01 0.15
N LEU A 548 -2.25 -22.80 0.68
CA LEU A 548 -1.96 -22.95 2.10
C LEU A 548 -0.44 -23.08 2.25
N GLY A 549 0.19 -22.18 3.03
CA GLY A 549 1.64 -22.01 3.01
C GLY A 549 2.14 -21.66 1.59
N TYR A 550 3.16 -22.37 1.12
CA TYR A 550 3.71 -22.20 -0.23
C TYR A 550 3.08 -23.13 -1.28
N LYS A 551 2.11 -23.96 -0.89
CA LYS A 551 1.43 -24.86 -1.83
C LYS A 551 0.19 -24.19 -2.36
N TYR A 552 -0.09 -24.46 -3.64
CA TYR A 552 -1.28 -23.95 -4.27
C TYR A 552 -1.80 -24.90 -5.35
N GLN A 553 -3.10 -24.80 -5.62
CA GLN A 553 -3.75 -25.39 -6.78
C GLN A 553 -4.29 -24.28 -7.66
N LEU A 554 -3.94 -24.32 -8.95
CA LEU A 554 -4.52 -23.45 -9.97
C LEU A 554 -5.78 -24.07 -10.55
N ILE A 555 -6.86 -23.29 -10.57
CA ILE A 555 -8.14 -23.63 -11.17
C ILE A 555 -8.36 -22.68 -12.36
N GLU A 556 -8.44 -23.24 -13.57
CA GLU A 556 -8.78 -22.49 -14.78
C GLU A 556 -10.30 -22.29 -14.86
N GLY A 557 -10.75 -21.05 -14.71
CA GLY A 557 -12.16 -20.67 -14.79
C GLY A 557 -13.02 -21.15 -13.61
N LEU A 558 -13.64 -20.22 -12.90
CA LEU A 558 -14.63 -20.52 -11.87
C LEU A 558 -15.79 -19.54 -11.94
N LYS A 559 -16.96 -20.01 -12.39
CA LYS A 559 -18.15 -19.17 -12.52
C LYS A 559 -18.83 -18.95 -11.18
N ASN A 560 -19.62 -17.90 -11.07
CA ASN A 560 -20.44 -17.69 -9.89
C ASN A 560 -21.43 -18.86 -9.69
N GLY A 561 -21.52 -19.37 -8.47
CA GLY A 561 -22.28 -20.55 -8.05
C GLY A 561 -21.63 -21.89 -8.43
N GLU A 562 -20.43 -21.89 -9.02
CA GLU A 562 -19.73 -23.12 -9.41
C GLU A 562 -18.76 -23.59 -8.31
N SER A 563 -18.66 -24.91 -8.16
CA SER A 563 -17.72 -25.57 -7.23
C SER A 563 -16.64 -26.36 -7.98
N ARG A 564 -15.47 -26.47 -7.36
CA ARG A 564 -14.32 -27.27 -7.84
C ARG A 564 -13.65 -27.99 -6.69
N ASP A 565 -13.13 -29.18 -6.97
CA ASP A 565 -12.41 -29.98 -6.00
C ASP A 565 -11.03 -29.37 -5.69
N ILE A 566 -10.68 -29.36 -4.41
CA ILE A 566 -9.38 -28.98 -3.88
C ILE A 566 -8.61 -30.27 -3.57
N LEU A 567 -7.42 -30.40 -4.14
CA LEU A 567 -6.45 -31.46 -3.90
C LEU A 567 -5.05 -30.85 -3.99
N LEU A 568 -4.46 -30.51 -2.84
CA LEU A 568 -3.12 -29.90 -2.77
C LEU A 568 -1.98 -30.95 -2.73
N ASP A 569 -2.31 -32.23 -2.91
CA ASP A 569 -1.44 -33.42 -2.76
C ASP A 569 -0.30 -33.49 -3.81
N SER A 570 0.94 -33.41 -3.30
CA SER A 570 2.23 -33.94 -3.77
C SER A 570 2.82 -33.68 -5.17
N GLN A 571 2.14 -33.05 -6.14
CA GLN A 571 2.78 -32.77 -7.45
C GLN A 571 3.55 -31.44 -7.51
N VAL A 572 3.35 -30.53 -6.54
CA VAL A 572 3.95 -29.20 -6.57
C VAL A 572 4.53 -28.84 -5.21
N THR A 573 5.76 -29.30 -4.97
CA THR A 573 6.55 -28.95 -3.77
C THR A 573 7.34 -27.69 -4.06
N TYR A 574 6.82 -26.54 -3.64
CA TYR A 574 7.59 -25.28 -3.65
C TYR A 574 8.04 -24.92 -2.24
N THR A 575 9.27 -24.43 -2.14
CA THR A 575 9.92 -24.11 -0.86
C THR A 575 9.91 -22.59 -0.59
N TYR A 576 9.61 -21.76 -1.61
CA TYR A 576 9.71 -20.30 -1.51
C TYR A 576 8.68 -19.55 -2.39
N SER A 577 8.27 -18.35 -1.97
CA SER A 577 7.34 -17.46 -2.71
C SER A 577 7.80 -17.15 -4.16
N SER A 578 9.11 -17.07 -4.39
CA SER A 578 9.69 -16.83 -5.71
C SER A 578 9.31 -17.88 -6.77
N GLU A 579 8.93 -19.09 -6.36
CA GLU A 579 8.59 -20.19 -7.26
C GLU A 579 7.14 -20.10 -7.78
N ILE A 580 6.21 -19.56 -6.98
CA ILE A 580 4.84 -19.24 -7.41
C ILE A 580 4.86 -18.19 -8.53
N TYR A 581 5.71 -17.17 -8.39
CA TYR A 581 5.93 -16.17 -9.43
C TYR A 581 6.43 -16.81 -10.75
N GLU A 582 7.40 -17.73 -10.67
CA GLU A 582 7.91 -18.40 -11.86
C GLU A 582 6.82 -19.23 -12.54
N ASP A 583 6.02 -19.95 -11.76
CA ASP A 583 4.99 -20.85 -12.28
C ASP A 583 3.79 -20.10 -12.87
N LEU A 584 3.23 -19.15 -12.14
CA LEU A 584 2.04 -18.41 -12.55
C LEU A 584 2.35 -17.40 -13.67
N ALA A 585 3.45 -16.66 -13.58
CA ALA A 585 3.70 -15.57 -14.51
C ALA A 585 4.72 -15.95 -15.60
N SER A 586 5.89 -16.46 -15.20
CA SER A 586 7.03 -16.66 -16.12
C SER A 586 6.82 -17.82 -17.10
N LYS A 587 6.33 -18.99 -16.64
CA LYS A 587 6.14 -20.16 -17.51
C LYS A 587 5.12 -19.91 -18.63
N PRO A 588 3.92 -19.34 -18.37
CA PRO A 588 2.97 -18.97 -19.43
C PRO A 588 3.56 -17.96 -20.41
N TYR A 589 4.35 -17.00 -19.91
CA TYR A 589 5.05 -16.02 -20.74
C TYR A 589 6.04 -16.68 -21.71
N LYS A 590 6.91 -17.57 -21.20
CA LYS A 590 7.87 -18.36 -21.99
C LYS A 590 7.15 -19.25 -23.01
N ALA A 591 5.96 -19.75 -22.68
CA ALA A 591 5.08 -20.51 -23.56
C ALA A 591 4.32 -19.64 -24.59
N LYS A 592 4.52 -18.32 -24.59
CA LYS A 592 3.85 -17.33 -25.47
C LYS A 592 2.34 -17.20 -25.25
N LYS A 593 1.83 -17.62 -24.09
CA LYS A 593 0.45 -17.39 -23.64
C LYS A 593 0.37 -16.05 -22.91
N TYR A 594 0.52 -14.96 -23.67
CA TYR A 594 0.72 -13.62 -23.09
C TYR A 594 -0.50 -13.09 -22.32
N ASP A 595 -1.73 -13.38 -22.78
CA ASP A 595 -2.92 -12.92 -22.07
C ASP A 595 -3.13 -13.70 -20.75
N ASP A 596 -2.88 -15.01 -20.76
CA ASP A 596 -2.91 -15.85 -19.54
C ASP A 596 -1.81 -15.42 -18.56
N SER A 597 -0.59 -15.19 -19.07
CA SER A 597 0.54 -14.68 -18.28
C SER A 597 0.22 -13.35 -17.60
N ALA A 598 -0.48 -12.44 -18.29
CA ALA A 598 -0.86 -11.17 -17.71
C ALA A 598 -1.85 -11.31 -16.55
N ARG A 599 -2.90 -12.14 -16.70
CA ARG A 599 -3.87 -12.43 -15.64
C ARG A 599 -3.22 -13.13 -14.44
N LEU A 600 -2.43 -14.16 -14.70
CA LEU A 600 -1.74 -14.92 -13.66
C LEU A 600 -0.66 -14.08 -12.96
N SER A 601 -0.04 -13.12 -13.67
CA SER A 601 0.86 -12.15 -13.03
C SER A 601 0.14 -11.16 -12.13
N ALA A 602 -1.10 -10.76 -12.44
CA ALA A 602 -1.92 -9.94 -11.55
C ALA A 602 -2.35 -10.72 -10.29
N LEU A 603 -2.63 -12.02 -10.46
CA LEU A 603 -2.90 -12.91 -9.34
C LEU A 603 -1.65 -13.13 -8.47
N ALA A 604 -0.47 -13.30 -9.07
CA ALA A 604 0.79 -13.40 -8.32
C ALA A 604 1.11 -12.10 -7.55
N LEU A 605 0.80 -10.93 -8.12
CA LEU A 605 0.89 -9.65 -7.42
C LEU A 605 -0.01 -9.62 -6.18
N ALA A 606 -1.24 -10.13 -6.31
CA ALA A 606 -2.17 -10.22 -5.19
C ALA A 606 -1.66 -11.16 -4.09
N TYR A 607 -1.21 -12.36 -4.47
CA TYR A 607 -0.61 -13.33 -3.55
C TYR A 607 0.56 -12.73 -2.76
N GLU A 608 1.51 -12.07 -3.44
CA GLU A 608 2.68 -11.48 -2.78
C GLU A 608 2.27 -10.34 -1.84
N THR A 609 1.31 -9.50 -2.25
CA THR A 609 0.81 -8.39 -1.43
C THR A 609 0.10 -8.90 -0.17
N ILE A 610 -0.74 -9.93 -0.31
CA ILE A 610 -1.45 -10.55 0.82
C ILE A 610 -0.46 -11.24 1.76
N GLY A 611 0.46 -12.05 1.21
CA GLY A 611 1.50 -12.72 1.98
C GLY A 611 2.36 -11.73 2.77
N ASN A 612 2.74 -10.62 2.15
CA ASN A 612 3.48 -9.54 2.78
C ASN A 612 2.72 -8.90 3.97
N SER A 613 1.41 -8.68 3.85
CA SER A 613 0.56 -8.23 4.98
C SER A 613 0.39 -9.28 6.08
N MET A 614 0.66 -10.55 5.78
CA MET A 614 0.66 -11.67 6.73
C MET A 614 2.08 -12.01 7.21
N ASN A 615 3.05 -11.09 7.10
CA ASN A 615 4.46 -11.33 7.44
C ASN A 615 5.09 -12.57 6.75
N ASN A 616 4.70 -12.80 5.49
CA ASN A 616 5.05 -13.97 4.68
C ASN A 616 4.65 -15.31 5.31
N ASN A 617 3.67 -15.30 6.20
CA ASN A 617 3.19 -16.45 6.93
C ASN A 617 1.72 -16.73 6.57
N ILE A 618 1.50 -17.32 5.40
CA ILE A 618 0.17 -17.78 4.96
C ILE A 618 -0.13 -19.12 5.67
N SER A 619 -0.41 -19.05 6.97
CA SER A 619 -0.83 -20.22 7.76
C SER A 619 -2.29 -20.59 7.57
N GLU A 620 -3.06 -19.73 6.88
CA GLU A 620 -4.48 -19.90 6.60
C GLU A 620 -4.72 -20.34 5.15
N LEU A 621 -5.87 -20.96 4.91
CA LEU A 621 -6.28 -21.32 3.57
C LEU A 621 -6.76 -20.06 2.83
N LEU A 622 -6.01 -19.66 1.81
CA LEU A 622 -6.22 -18.44 1.04
C LEU A 622 -6.73 -18.79 -0.35
N VAL A 623 -7.81 -18.13 -0.78
CA VAL A 623 -8.36 -18.27 -2.13
C VAL A 623 -8.32 -16.93 -2.83
N ILE A 624 -7.69 -16.87 -4.00
CA ILE A 624 -7.58 -15.65 -4.80
C ILE A 624 -8.10 -15.92 -6.21
N GLY A 625 -9.13 -15.19 -6.62
CA GLY A 625 -9.65 -15.21 -8.00
C GLY A 625 -9.24 -13.96 -8.76
N VAL A 626 -8.83 -14.11 -10.02
CA VAL A 626 -8.49 -12.99 -10.92
C VAL A 626 -9.42 -12.91 -12.12
N ARG A 627 -9.74 -11.69 -12.53
CA ARG A 627 -10.48 -11.37 -13.75
C ARG A 627 -10.04 -10.04 -14.34
N GLU A 628 -10.30 -9.82 -15.62
CA GLU A 628 -10.22 -8.48 -16.20
C GLU A 628 -11.33 -7.56 -15.66
N GLN A 629 -10.98 -6.27 -15.56
CA GLN A 629 -11.90 -5.19 -15.18
C GLN A 629 -11.69 -3.97 -16.11
N ASP A 630 -12.58 -2.99 -16.00
CA ASP A 630 -12.44 -1.72 -16.70
C ASP A 630 -11.20 -0.96 -16.19
N SER A 631 -10.56 -0.20 -17.08
CA SER A 631 -9.44 0.68 -16.76
C SER A 631 -9.77 1.59 -15.55
N LEU A 632 -8.81 1.75 -14.64
CA LEU A 632 -8.93 2.63 -13.46
C LEU A 632 -8.52 4.08 -13.75
N THR A 633 -7.99 4.36 -14.94
CA THR A 633 -7.44 5.68 -15.31
C THR A 633 -8.03 6.25 -16.58
N ASP A 634 -7.71 7.50 -16.91
CA ASP A 634 -8.08 8.14 -18.18
C ASP A 634 -7.22 7.71 -19.38
N GLU A 635 -6.20 6.88 -19.17
CA GLU A 635 -5.30 6.37 -20.22
C GLU A 635 -5.73 5.00 -20.80
N ASP A 636 -6.89 4.47 -20.38
CA ASP A 636 -7.49 3.22 -20.89
C ASP A 636 -6.53 2.00 -20.82
N GLU A 637 -5.89 1.84 -19.65
CA GLU A 637 -4.93 0.78 -19.41
C GLU A 637 -5.58 -0.60 -19.22
N LYS A 638 -4.84 -1.67 -19.51
CA LYS A 638 -5.26 -3.02 -19.11
C LYS A 638 -5.28 -3.14 -17.59
N SER A 639 -6.41 -3.58 -17.05
CA SER A 639 -6.66 -3.68 -15.62
C SER A 639 -7.20 -5.05 -15.22
N TRP A 640 -6.83 -5.52 -14.02
CA TRP A 640 -7.30 -6.76 -13.44
C TRP A 640 -7.82 -6.56 -12.02
N MET A 641 -8.83 -7.32 -11.65
CA MET A 641 -9.34 -7.41 -10.29
C MET A 641 -9.01 -8.78 -9.72
N CYS A 642 -8.36 -8.79 -8.56
CA CYS A 642 -8.09 -9.96 -7.75
C CYS A 642 -8.96 -9.87 -6.50
N CYS A 643 -9.86 -10.82 -6.29
CA CYS A 643 -10.66 -10.91 -5.07
C CYS A 643 -10.18 -12.09 -4.24
N TYR A 644 -10.14 -11.94 -2.91
CA TYR A 644 -9.72 -13.03 -2.04
C TYR A 644 -10.57 -13.20 -0.79
N SER A 645 -10.57 -14.42 -0.28
CA SER A 645 -11.14 -14.81 1.01
C SER A 645 -10.11 -15.64 1.77
N THR A 646 -10.11 -15.49 3.10
CA THR A 646 -9.30 -16.29 4.02
C THR A 646 -10.19 -17.24 4.82
N VAL A 647 -9.76 -18.48 5.01
CA VAL A 647 -10.43 -19.46 5.86
C VAL A 647 -9.47 -19.91 6.96
N SER A 648 -9.89 -19.65 8.19
CA SER A 648 -9.13 -19.85 9.42
C SER A 648 -9.34 -21.20 10.08
N GLU A 649 -10.49 -21.82 9.85
CA GLU A 649 -10.82 -23.13 10.40
C GLU A 649 -10.65 -24.22 9.34
N LEU A 650 -9.63 -25.06 9.51
CA LEU A 650 -9.52 -26.33 8.80
C LEU A 650 -10.10 -27.43 9.71
N TYR A 651 -11.11 -28.17 9.22
CA TYR A 651 -11.81 -29.21 9.98
C TYR A 651 -11.19 -30.60 9.86
#